data_AF-A0A6P6XL34-F1
#
_entry.id   AF-A0A6P6XL34-F1
#
_cell.length_a   1.000
_cell.length_b   1.000
_cell.length_c   1.000
_cell.angle_alpha   90.00
_cell.angle_beta   90.00
_cell.angle_gamma   90.00
#
_symmetry.space_group_name_H-M   'P 1'
#
loop_
_entity.id
_entity.type
_entity.pdbx_description
1 polymer ?
#
loop_
_entity_poly.entity_id
_entity_poly.type
_entity_poly.pdbx_seq_one_letter_code
_entity_poly.pdbx_strand_id
1 'polypeptide(L)'
;MLIANIMKLSFYYVSDQEILVKNIEQFKSLSLLTGILITHRYRSQELEQILNSSTDDEFIIDNIIDDFFIFLKKSSPIDNHHDDDIDKEFQSINISYLINTSGTTTSINRISNNTNNSNVVVSNKTIFVTHSSIQRNVIDFCNEFNLIADDIVLICSSFSFDPSICDMFLALSSFSHLIITDNSVRNVGENFAKIISEFEITYMTITPSLWYRINYYLLKIFQKSSSSSIHLRFVNFGGEICPNQNQLKIFQQYPIEFRNLYGLSEMSVWASMFKIDGISSVDQEIPIMGRSLIDTNVSLDQYNEIILESNVRKCLIFESNNIEWSWYSRLMTNDFGIQIDNNLYFDRRKSFENFIKLNGIKCHLRAIEQSLIQEFGKPDDDHNDFFIQNILIKEDEWQNNLRFLEIITTICSTKPDQYDNDNIKQKIATFIRKFYPKIAFRIHLIDSSRIVCLNTNSKLDISKLYQNIDPNQIPTLSNDLICNEIKSIISKILHSTEIATDKPLNSYGIDSMMAVEITTSIEDLFSLYNEDIYPLLFTHTIDQLVDVIIHMIEIRKSNNKKQRTSKRYVDRIKSFDTIVSISNSSFRIEHLWSYFMEQCVDSSPLLIHLDDSMTTMIICTSHSGLINTFVENIEQKNYYSIRWSQRIANRIEANPIASSDCELVYVADYSGLIQAFDLKSGRIVWQSKTNDQIKCSPIIFADSSIGELILCGSYDHNLYCWQQSNGYIRWKIDVNQSPIFASPIVWYDQLGNKWFAVVCTLNGTIGCYHLIDGQQRWKYNHSNRPIFSTPKIFKDNLIVGMTDSRLISISLQNGLIIWELLLEKMPIFSSPCLVKQNDNDDDCRIIIGTNGCSIMCTKFNSKQPEWIFKTESNVYADIIYLTEFERLLAIETNGKIHLLNPNDGQSIPINGFDHFNAEIFSSPVYNVNRKTFLIGCRDSYVHCLSLKESV
;
A
#
# COMPACT_ATOMS: atom_id res chain seq x y z
N MET A 1 31.56 -7.41 49.66
CA MET A 1 32.01 -6.08 50.13
C MET A 1 32.70 -5.28 49.03
N LEU A 2 33.67 -5.85 48.31
CA LEU A 2 34.31 -5.21 47.14
C LEU A 2 33.31 -4.82 46.05
N ILE A 3 32.45 -5.75 45.62
CA ILE A 3 31.36 -5.47 44.65
C ILE A 3 30.49 -4.30 45.13
N ALA A 4 30.15 -4.26 46.42
CA ALA A 4 29.36 -3.17 47.01
C ALA A 4 30.11 -1.82 47.04
N ASN A 5 31.44 -1.82 47.07
CA ASN A 5 32.25 -0.60 47.00
C ASN A 5 32.45 -0.12 45.57
N ILE A 6 32.69 -1.02 44.61
CA ILE A 6 32.74 -0.69 43.17
C ILE A 6 31.40 -0.13 42.71
N MET A 7 30.31 -0.76 43.17
CA MET A 7 28.96 -0.30 42.91
C MET A 7 28.68 1.10 43.44
N LYS A 8 29.44 1.68 44.38
CA LYS A 8 29.23 3.10 44.77
C LYS A 8 29.54 4.10 43.64
N LEU A 9 30.12 3.64 42.54
CA LEU A 9 30.23 4.39 41.29
C LEU A 9 28.86 4.31 40.58
N SER A 10 28.02 5.35 40.68
CA SER A 10 26.81 5.41 39.87
C SER A 10 27.14 5.91 38.46
N PHE A 11 26.40 5.45 37.46
CA PHE A 11 26.53 5.83 36.05
C PHE A 11 25.16 6.29 35.54
N TYR A 12 25.03 7.51 35.08
CA TYR A 12 23.81 8.04 34.48
C TYR A 12 24.00 8.09 32.96
N TYR A 13 23.05 7.62 32.15
CA TYR A 13 23.11 7.81 30.70
C TYR A 13 21.82 8.45 30.19
N VAL A 14 21.90 9.67 29.68
CA VAL A 14 20.72 10.39 29.18
C VAL A 14 20.87 10.61 27.69
N SER A 15 19.99 9.97 26.91
CA SER A 15 19.99 10.00 25.45
C SER A 15 19.25 11.20 24.86
N ASP A 16 18.47 11.93 25.66
CA ASP A 16 17.53 12.95 25.18
C ASP A 16 17.69 14.26 25.98
N GLN A 17 18.16 15.31 25.30
CA GLN A 17 18.46 16.60 25.93
C GLN A 17 17.21 17.32 26.42
N GLU A 18 16.07 17.19 25.75
CA GLU A 18 14.84 17.87 26.17
C GLU A 18 14.29 17.32 27.49
N ILE A 19 14.40 16.00 27.69
CA ILE A 19 13.99 15.33 28.93
C ILE A 19 14.95 15.70 30.06
N LEU A 20 16.26 15.74 29.78
CA LEU A 20 17.26 16.18 30.75
C LEU A 20 16.98 17.62 31.20
N VAL A 21 16.77 18.54 30.24
CA VAL A 21 16.50 19.95 30.50
C VAL A 21 15.18 20.16 31.27
N LYS A 22 14.10 19.46 30.87
CA LYS A 22 12.80 19.57 31.57
C LYS A 22 12.82 19.04 32.99
N ASN A 23 13.60 18.00 33.25
CA ASN A 23 13.56 17.28 34.53
C ASN A 23 14.78 17.56 35.42
N ILE A 24 15.76 18.35 34.98
CA ILE A 24 16.98 18.70 35.74
C ILE A 24 16.66 19.27 37.12
N GLU A 25 15.62 20.11 37.25
CA GLU A 25 15.22 20.66 38.55
C GLU A 25 14.56 19.60 39.46
N GLN A 26 13.80 18.65 38.90
CA GLN A 26 13.28 17.51 39.65
C GLN A 26 14.39 16.55 40.07
N PHE A 27 15.41 16.32 39.22
CA PHE A 27 16.58 15.53 39.58
C PHE A 27 17.42 16.19 40.68
N LYS A 28 17.54 17.53 40.68
CA LYS A 28 18.16 18.31 41.76
C LYS A 28 17.45 18.12 43.10
N SER A 29 16.11 18.01 43.10
CA SER A 29 15.32 17.82 44.32
C SER A 29 15.54 16.47 45.02
N LEU A 30 16.10 15.47 44.32
CA LEU A 30 16.26 14.10 44.85
C LEU A 30 17.49 13.90 45.76
N SER A 31 18.31 14.92 46.04
CA SER A 31 19.42 14.96 47.04
C SER A 31 20.43 13.78 47.10
N LEU A 32 20.37 12.81 46.19
CA LEU A 32 21.01 11.49 46.31
C LEU A 32 21.95 11.11 45.15
N LEU A 33 22.22 12.02 44.20
CA LEU A 33 22.95 11.69 42.97
C LEU A 33 24.47 11.85 43.14
N THR A 34 25.20 10.73 43.19
CA THR A 34 26.66 10.69 42.97
C THR A 34 26.97 9.76 41.80
N GLY A 35 27.26 10.28 40.60
CA GLY A 35 27.58 9.39 39.47
C GLY A 35 27.98 10.07 38.15
N ILE A 36 28.55 9.25 37.26
CA ILE A 36 29.12 9.59 35.96
C ILE A 36 28.01 9.68 34.91
N LEU A 37 27.72 10.87 34.36
CA LEU A 37 26.72 11.07 33.30
C LEU A 37 27.32 10.88 31.90
N ILE A 38 27.00 9.81 31.19
CA ILE A 38 27.40 9.57 29.79
C ILE A 38 26.26 10.04 28.87
N THR A 39 26.51 10.92 27.90
CA THR A 39 25.50 11.38 26.93
C THR A 39 26.04 11.23 25.52
N HIS A 40 25.19 10.90 24.54
CA HIS A 40 25.61 10.80 23.13
C HIS A 40 25.17 12.04 22.34
N ARG A 41 26.09 12.57 21.51
CA ARG A 41 25.94 13.63 20.48
C ARG A 41 24.59 14.35 20.43
N TYR A 42 24.55 15.62 20.84
CA TYR A 42 24.12 16.77 20.03
C TYR A 42 24.50 18.05 20.79
N ARG A 43 25.04 19.06 20.10
CA ARG A 43 25.29 20.40 20.67
C ARG A 43 23.95 21.08 20.90
N SER A 44 23.50 21.24 22.14
CA SER A 44 22.57 22.33 22.47
C SER A 44 23.31 23.35 23.33
N GLN A 45 23.42 24.56 22.79
CA GLN A 45 23.90 25.75 23.49
C GLN A 45 23.03 26.06 24.73
N GLU A 46 21.81 25.50 24.79
CA GLU A 46 20.88 25.61 25.92
C GLU A 46 21.37 24.85 27.17
N LEU A 47 21.98 23.66 27.02
CA LEU A 47 22.52 22.90 28.15
C LEU A 47 23.73 23.60 28.79
N GLU A 48 24.62 24.18 27.98
CA GLU A 48 25.72 25.01 28.48
C GLU A 48 25.21 26.28 29.18
N GLN A 49 24.15 26.92 28.66
CA GLN A 49 23.57 28.12 29.30
C GLN A 49 22.87 27.79 30.63
N ILE A 50 22.13 26.68 30.71
CA ILE A 50 21.46 26.25 31.94
C ILE A 50 22.50 25.86 33.00
N LEU A 51 23.57 25.15 32.62
CA LEU A 51 24.65 24.76 33.54
C LEU A 51 25.50 25.96 34.00
N ASN A 52 25.69 26.97 33.14
CA ASN A 52 26.39 28.21 33.51
C ASN A 52 25.52 29.19 34.32
N SER A 53 24.20 28.98 34.39
CA SER A 53 23.26 29.86 35.09
C SER A 53 23.03 29.51 36.56
N SER A 54 23.47 28.33 37.04
CA SER A 54 23.33 27.94 38.44
C SER A 54 24.49 28.47 39.28
N THR A 55 24.18 29.38 40.20
CA THR A 55 25.16 30.18 40.95
C THR A 55 25.60 29.59 42.28
N ASP A 56 25.14 28.40 42.70
CA ASP A 56 25.37 27.95 44.09
C ASP A 56 25.93 26.53 44.31
N ASP A 57 26.32 25.77 43.30
CA ASP A 57 27.07 24.51 43.50
C ASP A 57 28.20 24.36 42.48
N GLU A 58 29.45 24.28 42.95
CA GLU A 58 30.65 24.06 42.11
C GLU A 58 30.57 22.69 41.40
N PHE A 59 30.01 22.67 40.19
CA PHE A 59 30.24 21.62 39.21
C PHE A 59 31.62 21.83 38.58
N ILE A 60 32.56 20.95 38.87
CA ILE A 60 33.87 20.94 38.18
C ILE A 60 33.68 20.18 36.87
N ILE A 61 33.63 20.92 35.76
CA ILE A 61 33.78 20.35 34.42
C ILE A 61 35.27 20.10 34.20
N ASP A 62 35.72 18.86 34.37
CA ASP A 62 37.12 18.51 34.12
C ASP A 62 37.25 17.80 32.76
N ASN A 63 37.91 18.50 31.82
CA ASN A 63 38.28 18.08 30.47
C ASN A 63 37.15 17.58 29.53
N ILE A 64 36.82 18.43 28.56
CA ILE A 64 36.14 18.04 27.33
C ILE A 64 37.12 17.19 26.51
N ILE A 65 36.95 15.87 26.57
CA ILE A 65 37.38 14.98 25.48
C ILE A 65 36.12 14.76 24.66
N ASP A 66 36.19 15.03 23.36
CA ASP A 66 35.11 15.30 22.39
C ASP A 66 33.82 14.44 22.39
N ASP A 67 33.57 13.51 23.31
CA ASP A 67 32.34 12.73 23.41
C ASP A 67 31.91 12.34 24.86
N PHE A 68 32.49 12.93 25.92
CA PHE A 68 32.15 12.58 27.33
C PHE A 68 31.98 13.80 28.24
N PHE A 69 30.92 13.81 29.07
CA PHE A 69 30.82 14.68 30.24
C PHE A 69 31.07 13.84 31.50
N ILE A 70 31.83 14.35 32.48
CA ILE A 70 32.02 13.70 33.77
C ILE A 70 31.60 14.70 34.85
N PHE A 71 30.54 14.37 35.59
CA PHE A 71 30.17 15.11 36.79
C PHE A 71 30.72 14.38 38.03
N LEU A 72 31.42 15.11 38.88
CA LEU A 72 31.79 14.66 40.22
C LEU A 72 31.43 15.75 41.23
N LYS A 73 30.57 15.46 42.20
CA LYS A 73 30.88 15.86 43.58
C LYS A 73 30.06 15.12 44.64
N LYS A 74 30.73 14.90 45.78
CA LYS A 74 30.14 14.80 47.11
C LYS A 74 30.81 15.87 47.97
N SER A 75 30.05 16.77 48.58
CA SER A 75 30.52 17.52 49.75
C SER A 75 29.36 17.97 50.65
N SER A 76 29.18 17.20 51.73
CA SER A 76 28.51 17.51 53.02
C SER A 76 27.00 17.84 53.06
N PRO A 77 26.28 17.40 54.10
CA PRO A 77 24.83 17.55 54.22
C PRO A 77 24.47 18.95 54.72
N ILE A 78 23.47 19.59 54.12
CA ILE A 78 22.81 20.76 54.68
C ILE A 78 21.43 20.30 55.17
N ASP A 79 21.27 20.31 56.48
CA ASP A 79 19.98 20.21 57.16
C ASP A 79 19.09 21.36 56.69
N ASN A 80 17.89 21.06 56.20
CA ASN A 80 16.73 21.92 56.43
C ASN A 80 15.42 21.12 56.32
N HIS A 81 14.68 21.20 57.41
CA HIS A 81 13.33 20.67 57.58
C HIS A 81 12.32 21.39 56.67
N HIS A 82 11.41 20.62 56.08
CA HIS A 82 9.95 20.79 56.08
C HIS A 82 9.31 20.19 54.81
N ASP A 83 8.87 18.94 54.89
CA ASP A 83 7.46 18.53 54.76
C ASP A 83 7.36 17.00 54.84
N ASP A 84 6.77 16.52 55.94
CA ASP A 84 6.62 15.11 56.31
C ASP A 84 5.46 14.47 55.51
N ASP A 85 5.79 13.53 54.63
CA ASP A 85 5.24 12.15 54.59
C ASP A 85 5.47 11.42 53.23
N ILE A 86 5.97 12.11 52.20
CA ILE A 86 6.41 11.47 50.94
C ILE A 86 7.90 11.08 50.99
N ASP A 87 8.73 11.76 51.79
CA ASP A 87 10.19 11.60 51.76
C ASP A 87 10.77 10.39 52.52
N LYS A 88 9.98 9.70 53.36
CA LYS A 88 10.51 8.59 54.19
C LYS A 88 10.80 7.30 53.41
N GLU A 89 10.08 7.01 52.32
CA GLU A 89 10.40 5.85 51.46
C GLU A 89 11.53 6.14 50.46
N PHE A 90 11.77 7.40 50.11
CA PHE A 90 12.74 7.80 49.09
C PHE A 90 14.16 8.01 49.62
N GLN A 91 14.34 8.26 50.92
CA GLN A 91 15.65 8.49 51.55
C GLN A 91 16.65 7.31 51.50
N SER A 92 16.30 6.16 50.91
CA SER A 92 17.19 4.98 50.89
C SER A 92 17.33 4.24 49.54
N ILE A 93 16.74 4.75 48.45
CA ILE A 93 16.82 4.09 47.15
C ILE A 93 18.11 4.51 46.44
N ASN A 94 19.18 3.73 46.60
CA ASN A 94 20.42 3.97 45.87
C ASN A 94 20.25 3.50 44.41
N ILE A 95 20.19 4.48 43.49
CA ILE A 95 20.11 4.25 42.05
C ILE A 95 21.52 4.04 41.48
N SER A 96 21.72 2.93 40.75
CA SER A 96 22.98 2.63 40.08
C SER A 96 23.08 3.30 38.72
N TYR A 97 22.04 3.13 37.91
CA TYR A 97 21.97 3.72 36.59
C TYR A 97 20.52 3.94 36.17
N LEU A 98 20.34 4.83 35.20
CA LEU A 98 19.09 4.99 34.50
C LEU A 98 19.29 4.63 33.02
N ILE A 99 18.26 4.08 32.40
CA ILE A 99 18.27 3.72 30.99
C ILE A 99 16.92 4.07 30.36
N ASN A 100 16.95 4.67 29.18
CA ASN A 100 15.75 4.91 28.38
C ASN A 100 15.49 3.73 27.46
N THR A 101 14.27 3.20 27.50
CA THR A 101 13.82 2.14 26.60
C THR A 101 12.71 2.67 25.69
N SER A 102 12.62 2.14 24.47
CA SER A 102 11.59 2.49 23.47
C SER A 102 10.18 2.00 23.84
N GLY A 103 9.97 1.55 25.08
CA GLY A 103 8.65 1.29 25.63
C GLY A 103 7.86 0.11 25.06
N THR A 104 8.52 -0.89 24.46
CA THR A 104 7.85 -2.08 23.89
C THR A 104 7.11 -2.98 24.89
N THR A 105 7.12 -2.63 26.18
CA THR A 105 6.71 -3.44 27.33
C THR A 105 5.86 -2.64 28.33
N THR A 106 4.70 -2.03 27.97
CA THR A 106 3.68 -1.71 29.02
C THR A 106 2.26 -2.22 28.84
N SER A 107 1.72 -2.46 30.04
CA SER A 107 0.35 -2.58 30.52
C SER A 107 -0.73 -1.89 29.71
N ILE A 108 -1.58 -2.73 29.10
CA ILE A 108 -3.00 -2.40 28.98
C ILE A 108 -3.55 -2.39 30.42
N ASN A 109 -3.75 -1.21 30.99
CA ASN A 109 -4.57 -1.06 32.18
C ASN A 109 -5.93 -1.70 31.87
N ARG A 110 -6.27 -2.79 32.58
CA ARG A 110 -7.62 -3.37 32.59
C ARG A 110 -8.54 -2.40 33.33
N ILE A 111 -8.97 -1.34 32.64
CA ILE A 111 -10.23 -0.68 32.97
C ILE A 111 -11.26 -1.26 32.01
N SER A 112 -12.11 -2.12 32.55
CA SER A 112 -13.28 -2.64 31.87
C SER A 112 -14.15 -1.49 31.39
N ASN A 113 -14.15 -1.20 30.08
CA ASN A 113 -15.29 -0.64 29.36
C ASN A 113 -15.19 -0.99 27.87
N ASN A 114 -16.28 -1.56 27.36
CA ASN A 114 -16.45 -2.05 26.00
C ASN A 114 -16.30 -0.93 24.96
N THR A 115 -15.21 -0.93 24.18
CA THR A 115 -15.17 -0.41 22.79
C THR A 115 -13.99 -1.04 22.04
N ASN A 116 -14.27 -1.72 20.93
CA ASN A 116 -13.26 -2.25 20.01
C ASN A 116 -12.64 -1.11 19.20
N ASN A 117 -11.47 -0.64 19.60
CA ASN A 117 -10.41 -0.04 18.77
C ASN A 117 -9.21 0.27 19.66
N SER A 118 -8.18 -0.58 19.66
CA SER A 118 -6.94 -0.36 20.40
C SER A 118 -5.83 0.09 19.46
N ASN A 119 -5.67 1.41 19.29
CA ASN A 119 -4.42 1.96 18.77
C ASN A 119 -3.35 1.81 19.85
N VAL A 120 -2.27 1.08 19.55
CA VAL A 120 -1.10 0.98 20.43
C VAL A 120 -0.29 2.26 20.29
N VAL A 121 -0.29 3.11 21.31
CA VAL A 121 0.59 4.28 21.40
C VAL A 121 1.88 3.83 22.07
N VAL A 122 3.01 3.89 21.34
CA VAL A 122 4.35 3.61 21.88
C VAL A 122 4.89 4.88 22.51
N SER A 123 5.02 4.91 23.83
CA SER A 123 5.66 6.00 24.58
C SER A 123 7.02 5.56 25.13
N ASN A 124 8.03 6.43 25.05
CA ASN A 124 9.34 6.20 25.65
C ASN A 124 9.23 6.01 27.17
N LYS A 125 10.13 5.19 27.73
CA LYS A 125 10.20 4.91 29.16
C LYS A 125 11.58 5.14 29.73
N THR A 126 11.64 5.62 30.96
CA THR A 126 12.89 5.71 31.71
C THR A 126 12.86 4.71 32.87
N ILE A 127 13.88 3.85 32.94
CA ILE A 127 14.01 2.83 33.98
C ILE A 127 15.18 3.22 34.88
N PHE A 128 14.92 3.39 36.18
CA PHE A 128 15.93 3.61 37.20
C PHE A 128 16.23 2.28 37.88
N VAL A 129 17.45 1.78 37.67
CA VAL A 129 17.91 0.51 38.20
C VAL A 129 18.66 0.75 39.50
N THR A 130 18.26 0.04 40.55
CA THR A 130 18.87 0.16 41.88
C THR A 130 20.13 -0.70 42.02
N HIS A 131 21.00 -0.36 42.98
CA HIS A 131 22.19 -1.19 43.29
C HIS A 131 21.82 -2.61 43.66
N SER A 132 20.72 -2.77 44.41
CA SER A 132 20.26 -4.11 44.76
C SER A 132 19.93 -4.92 43.50
N SER A 133 19.34 -4.33 42.47
CA SER A 133 18.98 -5.06 41.26
C SER A 133 20.20 -5.52 40.45
N ILE A 134 21.07 -4.58 40.04
CA ILE A 134 22.20 -4.90 39.17
C ILE A 134 23.25 -5.78 39.86
N GLN A 135 23.41 -5.64 41.18
CA GLN A 135 24.34 -6.45 41.96
C GLN A 135 24.04 -7.96 41.84
N ARG A 136 22.78 -8.38 41.68
CA ARG A 136 22.45 -9.81 41.56
C ARG A 136 22.97 -10.40 40.25
N ASN A 137 22.87 -9.67 39.15
CA ASN A 137 23.48 -10.09 37.87
C ASN A 137 24.98 -10.26 38.02
N VAL A 138 25.67 -9.27 38.60
CA VAL A 138 27.13 -9.27 38.73
C VAL A 138 27.62 -10.40 39.63
N ILE A 139 26.95 -10.64 40.76
CA ILE A 139 27.30 -11.75 41.66
C ILE A 139 27.13 -13.09 40.92
N ASP A 140 26.02 -13.29 40.22
CA ASP A 140 25.80 -14.53 39.48
C ASP A 140 26.82 -14.74 38.36
N PHE A 141 27.17 -13.67 37.65
CA PHE A 141 28.12 -13.74 36.55
C PHE A 141 29.55 -13.99 37.08
N CYS A 142 29.95 -13.35 38.18
CA CYS A 142 31.22 -13.66 38.84
C CYS A 142 31.29 -15.14 39.26
N ASN A 143 30.19 -15.70 39.79
CA ASN A 143 30.15 -17.10 40.20
C ASN A 143 30.14 -18.07 39.00
N GLU A 144 29.42 -17.74 37.94
CA GLU A 144 29.29 -18.60 36.75
C GLU A 144 30.57 -18.63 35.92
N PHE A 145 31.14 -17.46 35.63
CA PHE A 145 32.25 -17.33 34.69
C PHE A 145 33.61 -17.40 35.36
N ASN A 146 33.68 -17.08 36.66
CA ASN A 146 34.89 -17.12 37.48
C ASN A 146 36.11 -16.49 36.78
N LEU A 147 35.91 -15.27 36.28
CA LEU A 147 36.95 -14.52 35.59
C LEU A 147 38.09 -14.14 36.55
N ILE A 148 39.31 -14.08 36.02
CA ILE A 148 40.53 -13.69 36.74
C ILE A 148 41.11 -12.39 36.15
N ALA A 149 42.17 -11.86 36.76
CA ALA A 149 42.77 -10.59 36.32
C ALA A 149 43.31 -10.62 34.88
N ASP A 150 43.76 -11.79 34.41
CA ASP A 150 44.26 -11.98 33.04
C ASP A 150 43.12 -12.11 32.02
N ASP A 151 41.86 -12.23 32.47
CA ASP A 151 40.74 -12.26 31.55
C ASP A 151 40.47 -10.90 30.94
N ILE A 152 39.96 -10.94 29.72
CA ILE A 152 39.66 -9.77 28.92
C ILE A 152 38.18 -9.84 28.53
N VAL A 153 37.41 -8.90 29.07
CA VAL A 153 35.98 -8.68 28.85
C VAL A 153 35.82 -7.65 27.75
N LEU A 154 35.19 -8.04 26.64
CA LEU A 154 34.87 -7.13 25.55
C LEU A 154 33.45 -6.59 25.68
N ILE A 155 33.30 -5.25 25.74
CA ILE A 155 31.97 -4.63 25.69
C ILE A 155 31.45 -4.64 24.25
N CYS A 156 30.52 -5.55 23.96
CA CYS A 156 29.84 -5.62 22.66
C CYS A 156 28.57 -4.78 22.58
N SER A 157 27.98 -4.42 23.72
CA SER A 157 26.74 -3.61 23.82
C SER A 157 27.04 -2.11 23.88
N SER A 158 26.14 -1.25 23.38
CA SER A 158 26.23 0.20 23.67
C SER A 158 25.99 0.51 25.13
N PHE A 159 26.55 1.62 25.60
CA PHE A 159 26.27 2.20 26.92
C PHE A 159 24.81 2.62 27.10
N SER A 160 24.06 2.77 26.01
CA SER A 160 22.60 2.93 26.01
C SER A 160 21.84 1.61 26.24
N PHE A 161 22.53 0.48 26.38
CA PHE A 161 21.94 -0.84 26.60
C PHE A 161 22.48 -1.42 27.91
N ASP A 162 21.58 -1.95 28.74
CA ASP A 162 21.89 -2.36 30.10
C ASP A 162 22.85 -3.55 30.26
N PRO A 163 23.04 -4.49 29.29
CA PRO A 163 24.10 -5.48 29.38
C PRO A 163 25.52 -4.89 29.40
N SER A 164 25.75 -3.72 28.77
CA SER A 164 27.07 -3.07 28.82
C SER A 164 27.47 -2.72 30.25
N ILE A 165 26.51 -2.24 31.06
CA ILE A 165 26.71 -1.90 32.46
C ILE A 165 27.00 -3.17 33.28
N CYS A 166 26.31 -4.27 32.99
CA CYS A 166 26.59 -5.55 33.62
C CYS A 166 28.01 -6.06 33.31
N ASP A 167 28.45 -6.00 32.04
CA ASP A 167 29.79 -6.42 31.64
C ASP A 167 30.89 -5.54 32.26
N MET A 168 30.67 -4.22 32.34
CA MET A 168 31.57 -3.30 33.03
C MET A 168 31.73 -3.68 34.50
N PHE A 169 30.62 -3.89 35.22
CA PHE A 169 30.68 -4.27 36.61
C PHE A 169 31.26 -5.65 36.82
N LEU A 170 31.03 -6.60 35.91
CA LEU A 170 31.65 -7.92 35.95
C LEU A 170 33.17 -7.81 35.85
N ALA A 171 33.67 -7.03 34.88
CA ALA A 171 35.11 -6.87 34.68
C ALA A 171 35.78 -6.22 35.90
N LEU A 172 35.21 -5.11 36.38
CA LEU A 172 35.70 -4.41 37.57
C LEU A 172 35.65 -5.30 38.82
N SER A 173 34.59 -6.09 38.98
CA SER A 173 34.44 -7.00 40.13
C SER A 173 35.41 -8.17 40.11
N SER A 174 35.89 -8.55 38.92
CA SER A 174 36.82 -9.66 38.71
C SER A 174 38.28 -9.21 38.53
N PHE A 175 38.53 -7.89 38.60
CA PHE A 175 39.82 -7.26 38.28
C PHE A 175 40.33 -7.58 36.87
N SER A 176 39.43 -7.98 35.98
CA SER A 176 39.77 -8.35 34.61
C SER A 176 39.92 -7.10 33.75
N HIS A 177 40.58 -7.25 32.61
CA HIS A 177 40.71 -6.17 31.65
C HIS A 177 39.38 -5.93 30.95
N LEU A 178 39.05 -4.66 30.75
CA LEU A 178 37.85 -4.23 30.03
C LEU A 178 38.28 -3.58 28.72
N ILE A 179 37.87 -4.15 27.60
CA ILE A 179 38.09 -3.56 26.28
C ILE A 179 36.79 -2.91 25.81
N ILE A 180 36.88 -1.60 25.60
CA ILE A 180 35.82 -0.78 25.05
C ILE A 180 36.20 -0.50 23.60
N THR A 181 35.31 -0.85 22.68
CA THR A 181 35.51 -0.60 21.25
C THR A 181 34.52 0.45 20.78
N ASP A 182 35.00 1.35 19.93
CA ASP A 182 34.14 2.34 19.29
C ASP A 182 33.08 1.66 18.41
N ASN A 183 31.92 2.29 18.29
CA ASN A 183 30.83 1.80 17.43
C ASN A 183 31.28 1.58 15.97
N SER A 184 32.15 2.44 15.44
CA SER A 184 32.67 2.32 14.08
C SER A 184 33.45 1.01 13.86
N VAL A 185 34.17 0.56 14.90
CA VAL A 185 34.93 -0.67 14.88
C VAL A 185 34.02 -1.89 14.98
N ARG A 186 33.01 -1.86 15.86
CA ARG A 186 32.01 -2.94 16.00
C ARG A 186 31.15 -3.14 14.75
N ASN A 187 31.01 -2.08 13.94
CA ASN A 187 30.26 -2.13 12.69
C ASN A 187 30.98 -2.86 11.55
N VAL A 188 32.30 -3.03 11.63
CA VAL A 188 33.08 -3.74 10.61
C VAL A 188 33.42 -5.15 11.10
N GLY A 189 32.67 -6.15 10.64
CA GLY A 189 32.74 -7.53 11.14
C GLY A 189 34.15 -8.15 11.11
N GLU A 190 34.91 -7.92 10.04
CA GLU A 190 36.28 -8.42 9.92
C GLU A 190 37.22 -7.77 10.95
N ASN A 191 37.16 -6.45 11.12
CA ASN A 191 38.01 -5.73 12.08
C ASN A 191 37.64 -6.11 13.51
N PHE A 192 36.35 -6.27 13.80
CA PHE A 192 35.89 -6.67 15.12
C PHE A 192 36.32 -8.11 15.45
N ALA A 193 36.25 -9.03 14.49
CA ALA A 193 36.78 -10.39 14.64
C ALA A 193 38.32 -10.41 14.80
N LYS A 194 39.05 -9.53 14.12
CA LYS A 194 40.50 -9.37 14.32
C LYS A 194 40.82 -8.92 15.73
N ILE A 195 40.11 -7.92 16.26
CA ILE A 195 40.28 -7.45 17.64
C ILE A 195 40.05 -8.56 18.65
N ILE A 196 39.03 -9.40 18.44
CA ILE A 196 38.77 -10.56 19.30
C ILE A 196 39.99 -11.48 19.39
N SER A 197 40.68 -11.69 18.27
CA SER A 197 41.88 -12.51 18.22
C SER A 197 43.15 -11.78 18.70
N GLU A 198 43.35 -10.53 18.30
CA GLU A 198 44.56 -9.74 18.58
C GLU A 198 44.67 -9.34 20.05
N PHE A 199 43.53 -9.05 20.68
CA PHE A 199 43.45 -8.74 22.10
C PHE A 199 43.08 -9.94 22.97
N GLU A 200 43.17 -11.16 22.42
CA GLU A 200 43.00 -12.41 23.16
C GLU A 200 41.73 -12.43 24.04
N ILE A 201 40.61 -11.94 23.49
CA ILE A 201 39.36 -11.76 24.23
C ILE A 201 38.89 -13.10 24.80
N THR A 202 38.50 -13.09 26.08
CA THR A 202 38.12 -14.30 26.83
C THR A 202 36.62 -14.41 27.06
N TYR A 203 35.94 -13.28 27.21
CA TYR A 203 34.54 -13.18 27.57
C TYR A 203 33.83 -12.11 26.72
N MET A 204 32.65 -12.44 26.20
CA MET A 204 31.74 -11.45 25.65
C MET A 204 30.26 -11.81 25.84
N THR A 205 29.46 -10.79 26.19
CA THR A 205 28.01 -10.83 26.07
C THR A 205 27.63 -10.19 24.74
N ILE A 206 27.00 -10.94 23.84
CA ILE A 206 26.76 -10.52 22.46
C ILE A 206 25.32 -10.79 22.06
N THR A 207 24.74 -9.90 21.26
CA THR A 207 23.45 -10.18 20.62
C THR A 207 23.65 -11.21 19.50
N PRO A 208 22.67 -12.09 19.27
CA PRO A 208 22.69 -13.00 18.12
C PRO A 208 23.03 -12.29 16.80
N SER A 209 22.45 -11.11 16.55
CA SER A 209 22.70 -10.34 15.32
C SER A 209 24.13 -9.85 15.16
N LEU A 210 24.77 -9.38 16.25
CA LEU A 210 26.18 -9.00 16.20
C LEU A 210 27.09 -10.24 16.05
N TRP A 211 26.70 -11.38 16.63
CA TRP A 211 27.42 -12.63 16.45
C TRP A 211 27.43 -13.10 15.00
N TYR A 212 26.28 -13.06 14.31
CA TYR A 212 26.20 -13.45 12.90
C TYR A 212 27.10 -12.60 12.00
N ARG A 213 27.33 -11.32 12.36
CA ARG A 213 28.27 -10.46 11.62
C ARG A 213 29.72 -10.95 11.71
N ILE A 214 30.13 -11.52 12.84
CA ILE A 214 31.54 -11.87 13.10
C ILE A 214 31.86 -13.35 12.97
N ASN A 215 30.87 -14.24 13.11
CA ASN A 215 31.10 -15.68 13.26
C ASN A 215 31.91 -16.28 12.10
N TYR A 216 31.66 -15.86 10.86
CA TYR A 216 32.37 -16.31 9.68
C TYR A 216 33.85 -15.92 9.69
N TYR A 217 34.14 -14.66 10.06
CA TYR A 217 35.50 -14.16 10.15
C TYR A 217 36.26 -14.80 11.31
N LEU A 218 35.59 -15.00 12.46
CA LEU A 218 36.15 -15.74 13.59
C LEU A 218 36.50 -17.18 13.19
N LEU A 219 35.63 -17.88 12.46
CA LEU A 219 35.94 -19.23 11.96
C LEU A 219 37.16 -19.25 11.06
N LYS A 220 37.27 -18.30 10.13
CA LYS A 220 38.44 -18.19 9.24
C LYS A 220 39.73 -17.94 10.01
N ILE A 221 39.69 -17.12 11.06
CA ILE A 221 40.84 -16.85 11.91
C ILE A 221 41.19 -18.11 12.71
N PHE A 222 40.20 -18.75 13.33
CA PHE A 222 40.39 -19.94 14.15
C PHE A 222 40.89 -21.15 13.34
N GLN A 223 40.40 -21.34 12.12
CA GLN A 223 40.86 -22.42 11.22
C GLN A 223 42.33 -22.26 10.81
N LYS A 224 42.85 -21.02 10.78
CA LYS A 224 44.26 -20.72 10.47
C LYS A 224 45.15 -20.68 11.71
N SER A 225 44.55 -20.73 12.89
CA SER A 225 45.22 -20.59 14.18
C SER A 225 45.40 -21.95 14.85
N SER A 226 46.44 -22.09 15.66
CA SER A 226 46.53 -23.24 16.56
C SER A 226 45.42 -23.18 17.61
N SER A 227 44.88 -24.32 18.05
CA SER A 227 43.84 -24.32 19.11
C SER A 227 44.29 -23.63 20.41
N SER A 228 45.61 -23.59 20.67
CA SER A 228 46.20 -22.90 21.82
C SER A 228 46.22 -21.37 21.73
N SER A 229 45.95 -20.78 20.56
CA SER A 229 45.91 -19.32 20.36
C SER A 229 44.47 -18.78 20.27
N ILE A 230 43.49 -19.58 20.67
CA ILE A 230 42.07 -19.18 20.74
C ILE A 230 41.72 -19.03 22.22
N HIS A 231 41.63 -17.78 22.67
CA HIS A 231 41.42 -17.43 24.08
C HIS A 231 39.95 -17.21 24.45
N LEU A 232 39.06 -17.13 23.45
CA LEU A 232 37.62 -16.93 23.65
C LEU A 232 37.01 -18.16 24.33
N ARG A 233 36.54 -18.00 25.57
CA ARG A 233 35.95 -19.06 26.39
C ARG A 233 34.45 -18.93 26.54
N PHE A 234 33.95 -17.71 26.71
CA PHE A 234 32.54 -17.48 27.04
C PHE A 234 31.87 -16.58 26.01
N VAL A 235 30.84 -17.12 25.34
CA VAL A 235 29.97 -16.37 24.43
C VAL A 235 28.54 -16.47 24.94
N ASN A 236 28.04 -15.34 25.45
CA ASN A 236 26.71 -15.28 26.05
C ASN A 236 25.76 -14.53 25.11
N PHE A 237 24.79 -15.24 24.54
CA PHE A 237 23.75 -14.66 23.70
C PHE A 237 22.65 -14.05 24.54
N GLY A 238 22.20 -12.84 24.22
CA GLY A 238 21.05 -12.29 24.92
C GLY A 238 20.40 -11.11 24.21
N GLY A 239 19.16 -10.85 24.59
CA GLY A 239 18.38 -9.72 24.09
C GLY A 239 17.66 -9.96 22.75
N GLU A 240 17.89 -11.11 22.09
CA GLU A 240 17.19 -11.63 20.90
C GLU A 240 17.09 -13.15 20.99
N ILE A 241 16.39 -13.79 20.03
CA ILE A 241 16.28 -15.24 19.96
C ILE A 241 17.67 -15.86 19.71
N CYS A 242 18.04 -16.84 20.53
CA CYS A 242 19.34 -17.50 20.47
C CYS A 242 19.58 -18.25 19.14
N PRO A 243 20.82 -18.21 18.59
CA PRO A 243 21.19 -19.02 17.43
C PRO A 243 20.97 -20.51 17.67
N ASN A 244 20.48 -21.24 16.69
CA ASN A 244 20.16 -22.67 16.86
C ASN A 244 21.42 -23.54 17.02
N GLN A 245 21.22 -24.76 17.52
CA GLN A 245 22.29 -25.72 17.76
C GLN A 245 23.14 -26.01 16.51
N ASN A 246 22.52 -26.12 15.33
CA ASN A 246 23.22 -26.39 14.07
C ASN A 246 24.20 -25.28 13.68
N GLN A 247 23.84 -24.02 13.92
CA GLN A 247 24.70 -22.86 13.64
C GLN A 247 25.91 -22.78 14.58
N LEU A 248 25.77 -23.25 15.82
CA LEU A 248 26.87 -23.28 16.80
C LEU A 248 27.77 -24.51 16.64
N LYS A 249 27.30 -25.55 15.92
CA LYS A 249 27.99 -26.83 15.74
C LYS A 249 29.39 -26.70 15.16
N ILE A 250 29.55 -25.76 14.25
CA ILE A 250 30.82 -25.47 13.57
C ILE A 250 31.92 -24.97 14.53
N PHE A 251 31.54 -24.52 15.73
CA PHE A 251 32.48 -24.05 16.76
C PHE A 251 32.79 -25.09 17.84
N GLN A 252 32.18 -26.28 17.82
CA GLN A 252 32.36 -27.28 18.88
C GLN A 252 33.80 -27.75 19.09
N GLN A 253 34.62 -27.64 18.06
CA GLN A 253 36.03 -28.02 18.11
C GLN A 253 36.91 -26.99 18.84
N TYR A 254 36.35 -25.83 19.20
CA TYR A 254 37.04 -24.77 19.93
C TYR A 254 36.56 -24.72 21.39
N PRO A 255 37.37 -24.20 22.32
CA PRO A 255 37.06 -24.19 23.75
C PRO A 255 36.04 -23.10 24.13
N ILE A 256 34.97 -22.96 23.34
CA ILE A 256 33.95 -21.93 23.50
C ILE A 256 32.70 -22.54 24.13
N GLU A 257 32.27 -21.98 25.26
CA GLU A 257 30.99 -22.28 25.85
C GLU A 257 29.94 -21.25 25.45
N PHE A 258 28.84 -21.72 24.87
CA PHE A 258 27.71 -20.89 24.49
C PHE A 258 26.61 -20.94 25.56
N ARG A 259 26.06 -19.77 25.88
CA ARG A 259 24.92 -19.63 26.79
C ARG A 259 23.85 -18.74 26.17
N ASN A 260 22.59 -18.99 26.53
CA ASN A 260 21.45 -18.15 26.20
C ASN A 260 20.99 -17.41 27.48
N LEU A 261 20.93 -16.08 27.42
CA LEU A 261 20.51 -15.18 28.49
C LEU A 261 19.18 -14.53 28.12
N TYR A 262 18.26 -14.50 29.07
CA TYR A 262 16.96 -13.86 28.92
C TYR A 262 16.68 -12.92 30.07
N GLY A 263 16.13 -11.74 29.77
CA GLY A 263 15.74 -10.75 30.77
C GLY A 263 15.23 -9.45 30.15
N LEU A 264 14.76 -8.57 31.02
CA LEU A 264 14.19 -7.27 30.69
C LEU A 264 14.86 -6.18 31.52
N SER A 265 14.97 -4.97 30.98
CA SER A 265 15.57 -3.83 31.68
C SER A 265 14.78 -3.46 32.94
N GLU A 266 13.45 -3.67 32.91
CA GLU A 266 12.53 -3.52 34.03
C GLU A 266 12.86 -4.43 35.23
N MET A 267 13.61 -5.53 35.02
CA MET A 267 14.07 -6.45 36.08
C MET A 267 15.60 -6.47 36.21
N SER A 268 16.28 -5.45 35.68
CA SER A 268 17.73 -5.32 35.61
C SER A 268 18.38 -6.42 34.78
N VAL A 269 18.62 -6.13 33.51
CA VAL A 269 19.44 -6.89 32.57
C VAL A 269 18.96 -8.32 32.30
N TRP A 270 19.37 -9.30 33.11
CA TRP A 270 19.12 -10.72 32.89
C TRP A 270 18.33 -11.34 34.05
N ALA A 271 17.45 -12.26 33.71
CA ALA A 271 16.56 -12.99 34.62
C ALA A 271 16.87 -14.49 34.65
N SER A 272 17.28 -15.09 33.53
CA SER A 272 17.64 -16.50 33.41
C SER A 272 18.81 -16.73 32.47
N MET A 273 19.45 -17.89 32.63
CA MET A 273 20.59 -18.34 31.85
C MET A 273 20.49 -19.84 31.53
N PHE A 274 20.69 -20.22 30.28
CA PHE A 274 20.74 -21.61 29.81
C PHE A 274 22.11 -21.91 29.21
N LYS A 275 22.79 -22.95 29.70
CA LYS A 275 24.04 -23.45 29.10
C LYS A 275 23.72 -24.40 27.95
N ILE A 276 24.31 -24.16 26.79
CA ILE A 276 24.06 -24.96 25.58
C ILE A 276 25.04 -26.13 25.57
N ASP A 277 24.65 -27.24 26.20
CA ASP A 277 25.45 -28.47 26.30
C ASP A 277 25.15 -29.44 25.14
N GLY A 278 26.19 -29.97 24.48
CA GLY A 278 26.11 -31.10 23.54
C GLY A 278 25.21 -30.88 22.31
N ILE A 279 25.78 -30.45 21.19
CA ILE A 279 25.02 -30.24 19.95
C ILE A 279 24.61 -31.59 19.37
N SER A 280 23.35 -31.94 19.57
CA SER A 280 22.79 -33.22 19.18
C SER A 280 22.69 -33.31 17.64
N SER A 281 22.42 -34.51 17.11
CA SER A 281 22.19 -34.73 15.68
C SER A 281 20.78 -34.34 15.22
N VAL A 282 19.90 -33.94 16.16
CA VAL A 282 18.50 -33.60 15.91
C VAL A 282 18.32 -32.10 16.12
N ASP A 283 17.70 -31.42 15.15
CA ASP A 283 17.36 -30.00 15.25
C ASP A 283 16.40 -29.76 16.42
N GLN A 284 16.92 -29.24 17.54
CA GLN A 284 16.13 -28.85 18.70
C GLN A 284 16.31 -27.34 18.95
N GLU A 285 15.19 -26.65 19.23
CA GLU A 285 15.20 -25.26 19.67
C GLU A 285 15.94 -25.13 21.01
N ILE A 286 16.53 -23.96 21.29
CA ILE A 286 17.25 -23.71 22.54
C ILE A 286 16.29 -23.08 23.55
N PRO A 287 16.17 -23.62 24.78
CA PRO A 287 15.37 -23.02 25.84
C PRO A 287 15.79 -21.58 26.15
N ILE A 288 14.82 -20.73 26.48
CA ILE A 288 15.10 -19.43 27.11
C ILE A 288 15.40 -19.60 28.60
N MET A 289 14.85 -20.64 29.21
CA MET A 289 15.08 -20.95 30.62
C MET A 289 15.93 -22.20 30.77
N GLY A 290 17.07 -22.00 31.42
CA GLY A 290 17.77 -23.03 32.17
C GLY A 290 17.67 -22.72 33.65
N ARG A 291 18.73 -22.13 34.20
CA ARG A 291 18.79 -21.66 35.59
C ARG A 291 18.25 -20.23 35.71
N SER A 292 17.31 -20.00 36.62
CA SER A 292 16.95 -18.63 37.03
C SER A 292 18.11 -17.98 37.78
N LEU A 293 18.35 -16.69 37.54
CA LEU A 293 19.37 -15.95 38.28
C LEU A 293 18.92 -15.69 39.73
N ILE A 294 19.87 -15.39 40.61
CA ILE A 294 19.65 -15.15 42.04
C ILE A 294 18.54 -14.12 42.24
N ASP A 295 17.67 -14.46 43.19
CA ASP A 295 16.49 -13.69 43.59
C ASP A 295 15.48 -13.46 42.47
N THR A 296 15.48 -14.27 41.40
CA THR A 296 14.50 -14.19 40.30
C THR A 296 13.73 -15.50 40.16
N ASN A 297 12.41 -15.40 40.06
CA ASN A 297 11.55 -16.51 39.66
C ASN A 297 11.02 -16.24 38.24
N VAL A 298 11.12 -17.25 37.38
CA VAL A 298 10.61 -17.22 36.00
C VAL A 298 9.53 -18.30 35.90
N SER A 299 8.31 -17.91 35.55
CA SER A 299 7.18 -18.84 35.48
C SER A 299 6.24 -18.51 34.33
N LEU A 300 5.34 -19.44 34.00
CA LEU A 300 4.24 -19.19 33.07
C LEU A 300 2.94 -18.93 33.83
N ASP A 301 2.14 -18.01 33.30
CA ASP A 301 0.78 -17.78 33.72
C ASP A 301 -0.21 -18.76 33.07
N GLN A 302 -1.49 -18.67 33.42
CA GLN A 302 -2.55 -19.55 32.88
C GLN A 302 -2.77 -19.42 31.35
N TYR A 303 -2.24 -18.38 30.73
CA TYR A 303 -2.31 -18.11 29.29
C TYR A 303 -0.98 -18.37 28.57
N ASN A 304 -0.01 -18.98 29.26
CA ASN A 304 1.36 -19.20 28.79
C ASN A 304 2.20 -17.91 28.63
N GLU A 305 1.84 -16.81 29.29
CA GLU A 305 2.66 -15.60 29.38
C GLU A 305 3.76 -15.80 30.42
N ILE A 306 4.99 -15.39 30.10
CA ILE A 306 6.16 -15.44 30.97
C ILE A 306 6.04 -14.33 32.01
N ILE A 307 6.29 -14.69 33.26
CA ILE A 307 6.25 -13.78 34.40
C ILE A 307 7.61 -13.81 35.09
N LEU A 308 8.15 -12.63 35.35
CA LEU A 308 9.35 -12.44 36.16
C LEU A 308 8.96 -11.93 37.55
N GLU A 309 9.36 -12.62 38.60
CA GLU A 309 9.10 -12.21 39.98
C GLU A 309 10.40 -12.06 40.76
N SER A 310 10.51 -10.98 41.53
CA SER A 310 11.61 -10.76 42.48
C SER A 310 11.17 -9.87 43.62
N ASN A 311 11.56 -10.24 44.85
CA ASN A 311 11.36 -9.37 46.02
C ASN A 311 12.53 -8.39 46.23
N VAL A 312 13.63 -8.55 45.49
CA VAL A 312 14.91 -7.86 45.73
C VAL A 312 15.33 -7.01 44.54
N ARG A 313 15.09 -7.49 43.30
CA ARG A 313 15.36 -6.74 42.08
C ARG A 313 14.21 -5.77 41.83
N LYS A 314 14.38 -4.53 42.27
CA LYS A 314 13.41 -3.44 42.14
C LYS A 314 13.96 -2.34 41.25
N CYS A 315 13.23 -2.00 40.19
CA CYS A 315 13.52 -0.89 39.29
C CYS A 315 12.32 0.08 39.30
N LEU A 316 12.57 1.38 39.14
CA LEU A 316 11.52 2.39 38.99
C LEU A 316 11.29 2.63 37.50
N ILE A 317 10.04 2.70 37.05
CA ILE A 317 9.69 2.88 35.64
C ILE A 317 8.88 4.16 35.49
N PHE A 318 9.22 4.99 34.50
CA PHE A 318 8.60 6.28 34.22
C PHE A 318 8.08 6.33 32.77
N GLU A 319 6.81 6.73 32.56
CA GLU A 319 6.15 6.79 31.24
C GLU A 319 5.49 8.17 31.02
N SER A 320 5.43 8.62 29.75
CA SER A 320 5.10 9.99 29.32
C SER A 320 3.92 10.69 30.04
N ASN A 321 4.18 11.89 30.57
CA ASN A 321 3.27 12.91 31.14
C ASN A 321 2.32 12.50 32.30
N ASN A 322 2.28 11.23 32.71
CA ASN A 322 1.63 10.81 33.96
C ASN A 322 2.67 10.10 34.84
N ILE A 323 2.92 10.67 36.02
CA ILE A 323 3.81 10.10 37.01
C ILE A 323 3.07 8.95 37.71
N GLU A 324 3.06 7.75 37.11
CA GLU A 324 2.67 6.54 37.84
C GLU A 324 3.92 5.77 38.28
N TRP A 325 4.28 5.96 39.56
CA TRP A 325 5.29 5.16 40.25
C TRP A 325 4.81 3.70 40.32
N SER A 326 5.44 2.80 39.57
CA SER A 326 5.06 1.38 39.58
C SER A 326 6.21 0.48 40.03
N TRP A 327 5.99 -0.21 41.16
CA TRP A 327 6.90 -1.21 41.73
C TRP A 327 6.42 -2.61 41.32
N TYR A 328 7.15 -3.28 40.42
CA TYR A 328 6.80 -4.64 40.02
C TYR A 328 7.65 -5.65 40.78
N SER A 329 7.12 -6.22 41.88
CA SER A 329 7.65 -7.49 42.43
C SER A 329 7.30 -8.68 41.52
N ARG A 330 6.32 -8.48 40.64
CA ARG A 330 5.85 -9.39 39.60
C ARG A 330 5.65 -8.59 38.32
N LEU A 331 6.45 -8.90 37.30
CA LEU A 331 6.44 -8.27 36.00
C LEU A 331 5.86 -9.23 34.96
N MET A 332 4.79 -8.80 34.30
CA MET A 332 4.26 -9.45 33.10
C MET A 332 5.13 -9.03 31.92
N THR A 333 5.78 -9.98 31.27
CA THR A 333 6.80 -9.66 30.25
C THR A 333 6.20 -9.37 28.87
N ASN A 334 4.93 -9.74 28.66
CA ASN A 334 4.33 -9.91 27.32
C ASN A 334 5.06 -10.92 26.42
N ASP A 335 6.03 -11.68 26.92
CA ASP A 335 6.60 -12.83 26.21
C ASP A 335 5.78 -14.07 26.57
N PHE A 336 5.52 -14.95 25.61
CA PHE A 336 4.84 -16.23 25.80
C PHE A 336 5.83 -17.36 25.60
N GLY A 337 5.72 -18.37 26.44
CA GLY A 337 6.58 -19.54 26.40
C GLY A 337 5.80 -20.83 26.38
N ILE A 338 6.42 -21.88 25.87
CA ILE A 338 5.91 -23.24 25.96
C ILE A 338 6.83 -24.00 26.89
N GLN A 339 6.26 -24.60 27.93
CA GLN A 339 7.01 -25.49 28.80
C GLN A 339 7.00 -26.90 28.22
N ILE A 340 8.18 -27.42 27.94
CA ILE A 340 8.39 -28.80 27.48
C ILE A 340 9.38 -29.43 28.45
N ASP A 341 8.96 -30.49 29.13
CA ASP A 341 9.67 -31.08 30.27
C ASP A 341 10.02 -30.04 31.35
N ASN A 342 11.30 -29.93 31.73
CA ASN A 342 11.80 -28.96 32.71
C ASN A 342 12.30 -27.65 32.07
N ASN A 343 12.17 -27.50 30.75
CA ASN A 343 12.72 -26.35 30.01
C ASN A 343 11.58 -25.45 29.52
N LEU A 344 11.82 -24.15 29.57
CA LEU A 344 10.92 -23.15 28.99
C LEU A 344 11.48 -22.68 27.65
N TYR A 345 10.65 -22.74 26.62
CA TYR A 345 10.97 -22.32 25.26
C TYR A 345 10.23 -21.04 24.91
N PHE A 346 10.89 -20.17 24.15
CA PHE A 346 10.28 -18.93 23.68
C PHE A 346 9.37 -19.26 22.52
N ASP A 347 8.08 -18.93 22.66
CA ASP A 347 7.11 -19.13 21.60
C ASP A 347 6.92 -17.84 20.80
N ARG A 348 6.40 -16.80 21.45
CA ARG A 348 5.99 -15.55 20.79
C ARG A 348 5.96 -14.41 21.79
N ARG A 349 5.90 -13.16 21.32
CA ARG A 349 5.58 -11.99 22.16
C ARG A 349 4.13 -11.58 21.87
N LYS A 350 3.40 -11.05 22.84
CA LYS A 350 1.98 -10.65 22.72
C LYS A 350 1.69 -9.74 21.53
N SER A 351 2.66 -8.93 21.14
CA SER A 351 2.60 -8.04 19.98
C SER A 351 2.86 -8.74 18.63
N PHE A 352 3.19 -10.04 18.62
CA PHE A 352 3.58 -10.84 17.46
C PHE A 352 2.87 -12.21 17.49
N GLU A 353 1.67 -12.32 16.92
CA GLU A 353 1.07 -13.64 16.68
C GLU A 353 1.75 -14.31 15.46
N ASN A 354 2.41 -15.47 15.66
CA ASN A 354 3.24 -16.18 14.66
C ASN A 354 2.46 -17.03 13.62
N PHE A 355 1.13 -17.01 13.68
CA PHE A 355 0.27 -17.52 12.62
C PHE A 355 -0.41 -16.35 11.96
N ILE A 356 -0.15 -16.18 10.67
CA ILE A 356 -0.84 -15.16 9.89
C ILE A 356 -1.69 -15.83 8.82
N LYS A 357 -2.83 -15.21 8.51
CA LYS A 357 -3.75 -15.69 7.49
C LYS A 357 -3.67 -14.73 6.30
N LEU A 358 -2.67 -14.94 5.46
CA LEU A 358 -2.47 -14.16 4.25
C LEU A 358 -3.48 -14.58 3.19
N ASN A 359 -4.42 -13.71 2.87
CA ASN A 359 -5.37 -13.90 1.77
C ASN A 359 -6.08 -15.27 1.82
N GLY A 360 -6.46 -15.71 3.03
CA GLY A 360 -7.16 -16.98 3.27
C GLY A 360 -6.26 -18.20 3.55
N ILE A 361 -4.94 -18.07 3.39
CA ILE A 361 -3.97 -19.15 3.60
C ILE A 361 -3.31 -18.98 4.97
N LYS A 362 -3.46 -19.97 5.85
CA LYS A 362 -2.79 -19.99 7.16
C LYS A 362 -1.33 -20.36 6.95
N CYS A 363 -0.41 -19.45 7.28
CA CYS A 363 1.02 -19.71 7.22
C CYS A 363 1.66 -19.55 8.61
N HIS A 364 2.73 -20.32 8.82
CA HIS A 364 3.48 -20.33 10.06
C HIS A 364 4.84 -19.68 9.78
N LEU A 365 5.01 -18.41 10.20
CA LEU A 365 6.17 -17.60 9.85
C LEU A 365 7.49 -18.28 10.27
N ARG A 366 7.53 -18.76 11.51
CA ARG A 366 8.67 -19.49 12.08
C ARG A 366 9.01 -20.80 11.36
N ALA A 367 8.01 -21.48 10.78
CA ALA A 367 8.28 -22.71 10.02
C ALA A 367 8.95 -22.39 8.67
N ILE A 368 8.64 -21.24 8.06
CA ILE A 368 9.30 -20.74 6.86
C ILE A 368 10.75 -20.35 7.19
N GLU A 369 10.97 -19.61 8.29
CA GLU A 369 12.31 -19.23 8.76
C GLU A 369 13.18 -20.46 9.03
N GLN A 370 12.68 -21.43 9.80
CA GLN A 370 13.41 -22.66 10.11
C GLN A 370 13.75 -23.47 8.87
N SER A 371 12.81 -23.59 7.93
CA SER A 371 13.03 -24.33 6.69
C SER A 371 14.09 -23.66 5.80
N LEU A 372 14.10 -22.32 5.75
CA LEU A 372 15.10 -21.55 5.01
C LEU A 372 16.50 -21.63 5.65
N ILE A 373 16.58 -21.55 6.98
CA ILE A 373 17.84 -21.72 7.72
C ILE A 373 18.35 -23.16 7.58
N GLN A 374 17.46 -24.16 7.56
CA GLN A 374 17.86 -25.56 7.40
C GLN A 374 18.44 -25.83 6.00
N GLU A 375 17.81 -25.30 4.95
CA GLU A 375 18.25 -25.51 3.56
C GLU A 375 19.46 -24.66 3.18
N PHE A 376 19.51 -23.40 3.61
CA PHE A 376 20.50 -22.43 3.15
C PHE A 376 21.42 -21.91 4.26
N GLY A 377 21.29 -22.35 5.51
CA GLY A 377 22.04 -21.78 6.65
C GLY A 377 23.45 -22.34 6.88
N LYS A 378 23.97 -23.17 5.96
CA LYS A 378 25.30 -23.76 6.03
C LYS A 378 26.09 -23.48 4.74
N PRO A 379 27.40 -23.17 4.83
CA PRO A 379 28.28 -23.20 3.66
C PRO A 379 28.40 -24.67 3.21
N ASP A 380 27.85 -25.00 2.05
CA ASP A 380 27.87 -26.36 1.51
C ASP A 380 28.91 -26.41 0.39
N ASP A 381 30.00 -27.18 0.59
CA ASP A 381 31.21 -27.12 -0.25
C ASP A 381 30.97 -27.52 -1.72
N ASP A 382 29.85 -28.18 -2.04
CA ASP A 382 29.57 -28.73 -3.38
C ASP A 382 28.30 -28.18 -4.08
N HIS A 383 27.41 -27.44 -3.41
CA HIS A 383 26.08 -27.13 -3.97
C HIS A 383 25.60 -25.67 -3.87
N ASN A 384 26.08 -24.86 -2.92
CA ASN A 384 25.64 -23.48 -2.77
C ASN A 384 26.80 -22.50 -2.53
N ASP A 385 26.98 -21.55 -3.44
CA ASP A 385 27.99 -20.47 -3.33
C ASP A 385 27.66 -19.41 -2.25
N PHE A 386 26.59 -19.59 -1.48
CA PHE A 386 26.12 -18.68 -0.43
C PHE A 386 25.44 -19.44 0.73
N PHE A 387 25.40 -18.81 1.90
CA PHE A 387 24.59 -19.24 3.03
C PHE A 387 23.89 -18.06 3.70
N ILE A 388 22.73 -18.33 4.31
CA ILE A 388 21.88 -17.37 5.01
C ILE A 388 22.25 -17.33 6.50
N GLN A 389 22.41 -16.13 7.06
CA GLN A 389 22.75 -15.95 8.49
C GLN A 389 21.56 -15.50 9.34
N ASN A 390 20.81 -14.50 8.87
CA ASN A 390 19.63 -13.95 9.54
C ASN A 390 18.44 -13.97 8.60
N ILE A 391 17.24 -14.24 9.13
CA ILE A 391 15.98 -14.11 8.41
C ILE A 391 15.00 -13.35 9.31
N LEU A 392 14.35 -12.33 8.75
CA LEU A 392 13.21 -11.66 9.34
C LEU A 392 12.04 -11.85 8.39
N ILE A 393 10.96 -12.46 8.88
CA ILE A 393 9.70 -12.54 8.14
C ILE A 393 8.64 -11.74 8.86
N LYS A 394 8.09 -10.72 8.19
CA LYS A 394 6.89 -10.02 8.67
C LYS A 394 5.74 -10.15 7.68
N GLU A 395 4.54 -10.11 8.23
CA GLU A 395 3.38 -9.66 7.46
C GLU A 395 3.56 -8.17 7.19
N ASP A 396 3.53 -7.80 5.93
CA ASP A 396 3.38 -6.40 5.55
C ASP A 396 2.08 -6.24 4.78
N GLU A 397 1.48 -5.07 4.95
CA GLU A 397 0.21 -4.71 4.36
C GLU A 397 0.48 -3.54 3.43
N TRP A 398 0.46 -3.81 2.13
CA TRP A 398 0.50 -2.74 1.16
C TRP A 398 -0.90 -2.15 1.10
N GLN A 399 -1.02 -0.82 1.20
CA GLN A 399 -2.28 -0.10 1.44
C GLN A 399 -3.50 -0.76 0.74
N ASN A 400 -4.57 -0.98 1.52
CA ASN A 400 -5.81 -1.71 1.22
C ASN A 400 -5.82 -3.22 1.55
N ASN A 401 -5.33 -3.65 2.73
CA ASN A 401 -5.50 -5.02 3.28
C ASN A 401 -4.86 -6.17 2.47
N LEU A 402 -4.02 -5.87 1.47
CA LEU A 402 -3.31 -6.91 0.71
C LEU A 402 -2.04 -7.29 1.47
N ARG A 403 -2.15 -8.42 2.18
CA ARG A 403 -1.09 -8.91 3.06
C ARG A 403 -0.13 -9.78 2.29
N PHE A 404 1.17 -9.53 2.42
CA PHE A 404 2.25 -10.32 1.83
C PHE A 404 3.37 -10.51 2.85
N LEU A 405 4.28 -11.44 2.58
CA LEU A 405 5.47 -11.62 3.44
C LEU A 405 6.62 -10.76 2.95
N GLU A 406 7.17 -9.91 3.80
CA GLU A 406 8.53 -9.44 3.59
C GLU A 406 9.51 -10.40 4.24
N ILE A 407 10.39 -10.99 3.42
CA ILE A 407 11.45 -11.91 3.83
C ILE A 407 12.77 -11.17 3.64
N ILE A 408 13.33 -10.70 4.74
CA ILE A 408 14.59 -9.97 4.74
C ILE A 408 15.65 -10.93 5.26
N THR A 409 16.65 -11.23 4.44
CA THR A 409 17.66 -12.22 4.76
C THR A 409 19.07 -11.71 4.50
N THR A 410 19.99 -11.99 5.42
CA THR A 410 21.40 -11.66 5.23
C THR A 410 22.13 -12.85 4.63
N ILE A 411 22.90 -12.62 3.57
CA ILE A 411 23.67 -13.65 2.87
C ILE A 411 25.17 -13.46 3.09
N CYS A 412 25.88 -14.57 3.26
CA CYS A 412 27.33 -14.65 3.27
C CYS A 412 27.75 -15.54 2.09
N SER A 413 28.76 -15.14 1.33
CA SER A 413 29.32 -15.96 0.23
C SER A 413 30.75 -16.37 0.51
N THR A 414 31.12 -17.57 0.07
CA THR A 414 32.52 -18.03 0.05
C THR A 414 33.34 -17.37 -1.07
N LYS A 415 32.68 -16.74 -2.07
CA LYS A 415 33.29 -16.04 -3.22
C LYS A 415 32.62 -14.67 -3.43
N PRO A 416 32.99 -13.64 -2.64
CA PRO A 416 32.23 -12.40 -2.54
C PRO A 416 32.09 -11.57 -3.84
N ASP A 417 32.95 -11.80 -4.85
CA ASP A 417 32.94 -11.05 -6.11
C ASP A 417 32.23 -11.77 -7.28
N GLN A 418 31.56 -12.91 -7.04
CA GLN A 418 31.05 -13.79 -8.11
C GLN A 418 29.58 -14.21 -8.02
N TYR A 419 28.80 -13.77 -7.03
CA TYR A 419 27.43 -14.26 -6.86
C TYR A 419 26.36 -13.32 -7.44
N ASP A 420 25.32 -13.94 -8.00
CA ASP A 420 24.17 -13.27 -8.63
C ASP A 420 23.00 -13.21 -7.63
N ASN A 421 22.70 -12.01 -7.13
CA ASN A 421 21.60 -11.76 -6.19
C ASN A 421 20.25 -12.22 -6.72
N ASP A 422 20.00 -12.13 -8.03
CA ASP A 422 18.72 -12.55 -8.61
C ASP A 422 18.61 -14.08 -8.62
N ASN A 423 19.71 -14.78 -8.87
CA ASN A 423 19.76 -16.24 -8.79
C ASN A 423 19.51 -16.73 -7.34
N ILE A 424 20.09 -16.06 -6.35
CA ILE A 424 19.87 -16.36 -4.93
C ILE A 424 18.40 -16.13 -4.53
N LYS A 425 17.83 -14.97 -4.90
CA LYS A 425 16.41 -14.68 -4.69
C LYS A 425 15.52 -15.73 -5.36
N GLN A 426 15.86 -16.17 -6.57
CA GLN A 426 15.13 -17.24 -7.27
C GLN A 426 15.22 -18.59 -6.58
N LYS A 427 16.39 -19.00 -6.08
CA LYS A 427 16.56 -20.25 -5.33
C LYS A 427 15.70 -20.25 -4.06
N ILE A 428 15.75 -19.17 -3.27
CA ILE A 428 14.95 -18.98 -2.05
C ILE A 428 13.45 -18.96 -2.40
N ALA A 429 13.04 -18.21 -3.43
CA ALA A 429 11.65 -18.14 -3.86
C ALA A 429 11.11 -19.50 -4.35
N THR A 430 11.92 -20.27 -5.08
CA THR A 430 11.54 -21.59 -5.57
C THR A 430 11.35 -22.57 -4.42
N PHE A 431 12.24 -22.51 -3.42
CA PHE A 431 12.13 -23.31 -2.21
C PHE A 431 10.85 -22.99 -1.42
N ILE A 432 10.56 -21.71 -1.18
CA ILE A 432 9.33 -21.30 -0.48
C ILE A 432 8.09 -21.74 -1.25
N ARG A 433 8.08 -21.58 -2.58
CA ARG A 433 6.95 -21.99 -3.45
C ARG A 433 6.68 -23.49 -3.45
N LYS A 434 7.65 -24.34 -3.08
CA LYS A 434 7.45 -25.79 -2.92
C LYS A 434 6.48 -26.11 -1.78
N PHE A 435 6.53 -25.33 -0.70
CA PHE A 435 5.68 -25.50 0.48
C PHE A 435 4.46 -24.57 0.47
N TYR A 436 4.60 -23.37 -0.11
CA TYR A 436 3.59 -22.32 -0.14
C TYR A 436 3.45 -21.68 -1.53
N PRO A 437 2.86 -22.38 -2.52
CA PRO A 437 2.87 -21.96 -3.93
C PRO A 437 2.03 -20.70 -4.24
N LYS A 438 1.13 -20.32 -3.34
CA LYS A 438 0.17 -19.22 -3.52
C LYS A 438 0.40 -18.03 -2.59
N ILE A 439 1.43 -18.06 -1.75
CA ILE A 439 1.75 -16.96 -0.84
C ILE A 439 2.56 -15.91 -1.60
N ALA A 440 2.12 -14.65 -1.52
CA ALA A 440 2.89 -13.51 -2.01
C ALA A 440 3.98 -13.17 -1.01
N PHE A 441 5.22 -13.03 -1.48
CA PHE A 441 6.36 -12.68 -0.65
C PHE A 441 7.40 -11.88 -1.43
N ARG A 442 8.06 -10.94 -0.76
CA ARG A 442 9.21 -10.17 -1.25
C ARG A 442 10.47 -10.66 -0.54
N ILE A 443 11.58 -10.79 -1.27
CA ILE A 443 12.86 -11.25 -0.72
C ILE A 443 13.90 -10.13 -0.85
N HIS A 444 14.36 -9.64 0.29
CA HIS A 444 15.45 -8.68 0.38
C HIS A 444 16.71 -9.44 0.80
N LEU A 445 17.76 -9.35 -0.04
CA LEU A 445 19.06 -9.92 0.28
C LEU A 445 19.97 -8.79 0.76
N ILE A 446 20.57 -8.97 1.93
CA ILE A 446 21.55 -8.04 2.46
C ILE A 446 22.89 -8.77 2.51
N ASP A 447 23.88 -8.24 1.80
CA ASP A 447 25.24 -8.78 1.86
C ASP A 447 25.85 -8.50 3.24
N SER A 448 25.94 -9.55 4.05
CA SER A 448 26.49 -9.50 5.40
C SER A 448 27.99 -9.20 5.42
N SER A 449 28.70 -9.34 4.30
CA SER A 449 30.12 -8.99 4.21
C SER A 449 30.36 -7.47 4.25
N ARG A 450 29.31 -6.65 4.09
CA ARG A 450 29.42 -5.18 4.05
C ARG A 450 28.60 -4.46 5.12
N ILE A 451 27.36 -4.85 5.42
CA ILE A 451 26.53 -4.14 6.42
C ILE A 451 25.53 -5.10 7.09
N VAL A 452 25.64 -5.30 8.40
CA VAL A 452 24.46 -5.70 9.22
C VAL A 452 23.93 -4.42 9.86
N CYS A 453 22.64 -4.23 10.00
CA CYS A 453 22.10 -2.99 10.57
C CYS A 453 21.84 -3.24 12.05
N LEU A 454 22.71 -2.73 12.91
CA LEU A 454 22.53 -2.86 14.35
C LEU A 454 22.16 -1.53 14.98
N ASN A 455 21.32 -1.60 16.01
CA ASN A 455 20.86 -0.42 16.70
C ASN A 455 21.98 0.00 17.64
N THR A 456 21.79 1.10 18.36
CA THR A 456 22.76 1.47 19.40
C THR A 456 22.99 0.27 20.32
N ASN A 457 21.95 -0.48 20.67
CA ASN A 457 22.02 -1.64 21.55
C ASN A 457 22.61 -2.92 20.91
N SER A 458 23.25 -2.82 19.73
CA SER A 458 23.83 -3.95 18.99
C SER A 458 22.83 -5.05 18.62
N LYS A 459 21.52 -4.87 18.82
CA LYS A 459 20.49 -5.78 18.31
C LYS A 459 20.24 -5.49 16.84
N LEU A 460 19.60 -6.42 16.15
CA LEU A 460 19.06 -6.18 14.83
C LEU A 460 18.24 -4.89 14.87
N ASP A 461 18.77 -3.85 14.22
CA ASP A 461 18.01 -2.63 14.06
C ASP A 461 17.04 -2.86 12.94
N ILE A 462 15.86 -3.33 13.29
CA ILE A 462 14.80 -3.51 12.30
C ILE A 462 14.59 -2.20 11.52
N SER A 463 14.68 -1.03 12.18
CA SER A 463 14.53 0.27 11.53
C SER A 463 15.68 0.63 10.60
N LYS A 464 16.95 0.37 10.95
CA LYS A 464 18.07 0.56 10.00
C LYS A 464 18.19 -0.56 8.98
N LEU A 465 17.68 -1.76 9.24
CA LEU A 465 17.50 -2.78 8.21
C LEU A 465 16.51 -2.28 7.18
N TYR A 466 15.43 -1.63 7.60
CA TYR A 466 14.55 -0.89 6.69
C TYR A 466 15.23 0.30 6.00
N GLN A 467 16.13 1.02 6.66
CA GLN A 467 16.86 2.12 6.00
C GLN A 467 17.94 1.64 5.01
N ASN A 468 18.50 0.44 5.22
CA ASN A 468 19.49 -0.19 4.34
C ASN A 468 18.86 -1.17 3.34
N ILE A 469 17.57 -1.48 3.49
CA ILE A 469 16.72 -1.76 2.34
C ILE A 469 16.70 -0.43 1.61
N ASP A 470 17.58 -0.29 0.63
CA ASP A 470 17.53 0.85 -0.27
C ASP A 470 16.11 0.86 -0.83
N PRO A 471 15.27 1.89 -0.55
CA PRO A 471 13.99 2.01 -1.20
C PRO A 471 14.19 2.07 -2.72
N ASN A 472 15.43 2.30 -3.20
CA ASN A 472 15.84 2.27 -4.60
C ASN A 472 16.58 0.98 -5.05
N GLN A 473 16.68 -0.08 -4.21
CA GLN A 473 16.94 -1.46 -4.68
C GLN A 473 15.64 -2.22 -4.99
N ILE A 474 14.61 -1.45 -5.31
CA ILE A 474 13.62 -1.83 -6.29
C ILE A 474 14.39 -2.01 -7.61
N PRO A 475 14.29 -3.17 -8.29
CA PRO A 475 15.14 -3.48 -9.43
C PRO A 475 15.22 -2.34 -10.43
N THR A 476 16.46 -2.01 -10.78
CA THR A 476 16.88 -0.89 -11.60
C THR A 476 16.00 -0.69 -12.85
N LEU A 477 15.09 0.28 -12.72
CA LEU A 477 14.69 1.22 -13.75
C LEU A 477 14.25 2.54 -13.06
N SER A 478 15.20 3.23 -12.40
CA SER A 478 15.09 4.58 -11.80
C SER A 478 13.66 5.06 -11.48
N ASN A 479 13.20 4.79 -10.25
CA ASN A 479 11.89 5.22 -9.73
C ASN A 479 11.67 6.72 -9.88
N ASP A 480 12.70 7.54 -9.67
CA ASP A 480 12.62 8.98 -9.88
C ASP A 480 12.31 9.34 -11.33
N LEU A 481 12.83 8.58 -12.29
CA LEU A 481 12.60 8.81 -13.72
C LEU A 481 11.20 8.35 -14.12
N ILE A 482 10.75 7.20 -13.61
CA ILE A 482 9.38 6.71 -13.80
C ILE A 482 8.36 7.63 -13.12
N CYS A 483 8.63 8.06 -11.88
CA CYS A 483 7.82 9.00 -11.13
C CYS A 483 7.79 10.37 -11.81
N ASN A 484 8.93 10.86 -12.32
CA ASN A 484 8.98 12.11 -13.09
C ASN A 484 8.22 12.00 -14.41
N GLU A 485 8.30 10.86 -15.11
CA GLU A 485 7.52 10.61 -16.32
C GLU A 485 6.01 10.48 -16.03
N ILE A 486 5.62 9.78 -14.96
CA ILE A 486 4.22 9.67 -14.52
C ILE A 486 3.69 11.04 -14.08
N LYS A 487 4.46 11.82 -13.31
CA LYS A 487 4.15 13.22 -12.99
C LYS A 487 4.05 14.08 -14.24
N SER A 488 4.94 13.90 -15.21
CA SER A 488 4.91 14.58 -16.50
C SER A 488 3.63 14.24 -17.29
N ILE A 489 3.24 12.97 -17.34
CA ILE A 489 1.98 12.50 -17.94
C ILE A 489 0.79 13.15 -17.23
N ILE A 490 0.71 13.05 -15.89
CA ILE A 490 -0.42 13.56 -15.12
C ILE A 490 -0.48 15.09 -15.18
N SER A 491 0.64 15.80 -15.11
CA SER A 491 0.70 17.28 -15.21
C SER A 491 0.26 17.79 -16.58
N LYS A 492 0.60 17.06 -17.65
CA LYS A 492 0.11 17.35 -19.01
C LYS A 492 -1.39 17.17 -19.12
N ILE A 493 -1.93 16.07 -18.57
CA ILE A 493 -3.36 15.73 -18.63
C ILE A 493 -4.20 16.63 -17.71
N LEU A 494 -3.71 16.99 -16.52
CA LEU A 494 -4.40 17.88 -15.57
C LEU A 494 -4.17 19.38 -15.81
N HIS A 495 -3.32 19.76 -16.76
CA HIS A 495 -2.86 21.14 -16.95
C HIS A 495 -2.39 21.83 -15.65
N SER A 496 -1.75 21.10 -14.74
CA SER A 496 -1.32 21.58 -13.42
C SER A 496 0.20 21.53 -13.26
N THR A 497 0.77 22.53 -12.59
CA THR A 497 2.23 22.68 -12.44
C THR A 497 2.79 22.01 -11.19
N GLU A 498 1.95 21.66 -10.21
CA GLU A 498 2.36 21.02 -8.96
C GLU A 498 1.44 19.84 -8.63
N ILE A 499 2.01 18.64 -8.64
CA ILE A 499 1.32 17.39 -8.28
C ILE A 499 2.09 16.74 -7.12
N ALA A 500 1.45 16.65 -5.96
CA ALA A 500 1.99 15.94 -4.81
C ALA A 500 1.82 14.42 -4.96
N THR A 501 2.84 13.66 -4.59
CA THR A 501 2.90 12.21 -4.86
C THR A 501 2.23 11.35 -3.81
N ASP A 502 1.94 11.93 -2.66
CA ASP A 502 1.36 11.32 -1.46
C ASP A 502 -0.17 11.35 -1.45
N LYS A 503 -0.79 11.96 -2.46
CA LYS A 503 -2.25 12.05 -2.59
C LYS A 503 -2.77 11.10 -3.68
N PRO A 504 -3.90 10.41 -3.43
CA PRO A 504 -4.54 9.58 -4.46
C PRO A 504 -5.05 10.46 -5.61
N LEU A 505 -4.98 9.94 -6.84
CA LEU A 505 -5.26 10.73 -8.05
C LEU A 505 -6.70 11.27 -8.10
N ASN A 506 -7.66 10.58 -7.47
CA ASN A 506 -9.04 11.04 -7.34
C ASN A 506 -9.19 12.40 -6.63
N SER A 507 -8.26 12.76 -5.75
CA SER A 507 -8.25 14.03 -5.01
C SER A 507 -7.88 15.23 -5.89
N TYR A 508 -7.29 14.99 -7.05
CA TYR A 508 -6.99 16.00 -8.07
C TYR A 508 -8.14 16.19 -9.07
N GLY A 509 -9.31 15.61 -8.81
CA GLY A 509 -10.45 15.69 -9.72
C GLY A 509 -10.29 14.84 -10.98
N ILE A 510 -9.37 13.86 -10.97
CA ILE A 510 -9.20 12.91 -12.07
C ILE A 510 -10.48 12.11 -12.24
N ASP A 511 -11.08 12.26 -13.43
CA ASP A 511 -12.22 11.47 -13.83
C ASP A 511 -11.79 10.13 -14.43
N SER A 512 -12.78 9.32 -14.77
CA SER A 512 -12.54 7.97 -15.26
C SER A 512 -11.84 7.94 -16.63
N MET A 513 -11.96 9.00 -17.44
CA MET A 513 -11.30 9.09 -18.74
C MET A 513 -9.84 9.53 -18.62
N MET A 514 -9.57 10.53 -17.78
CA MET A 514 -8.21 10.94 -17.44
C MET A 514 -7.42 9.77 -16.87
N ALA A 515 -8.04 8.93 -16.05
CA ALA A 515 -7.41 7.73 -15.52
C ALA A 515 -7.03 6.73 -16.63
N VAL A 516 -7.87 6.50 -17.64
CA VAL A 516 -7.45 5.64 -18.76
C VAL A 516 -6.35 6.29 -19.58
N GLU A 517 -6.40 7.59 -19.84
CA GLU A 517 -5.34 8.27 -20.61
C GLU A 517 -3.99 8.21 -19.88
N ILE A 518 -4.00 8.38 -18.55
CA ILE A 518 -2.84 8.14 -17.69
C ILE A 518 -2.42 6.67 -17.78
N THR A 519 -3.36 5.72 -17.67
CA THR A 519 -3.09 4.27 -17.79
C THR A 519 -2.42 3.92 -19.11
N THR A 520 -2.99 4.35 -20.24
CA THR A 520 -2.48 4.06 -21.58
C THR A 520 -1.12 4.72 -21.81
N SER A 521 -0.94 5.96 -21.37
CA SER A 521 0.35 6.66 -21.46
C SER A 521 1.44 5.94 -20.68
N ILE A 522 1.11 5.44 -19.49
CA ILE A 522 2.00 4.63 -18.66
C ILE A 522 2.29 3.28 -19.33
N GLU A 523 1.26 2.60 -19.84
CA GLU A 523 1.41 1.31 -20.51
C GLU A 523 2.26 1.39 -21.78
N ASP A 524 2.10 2.46 -22.57
CA ASP A 524 2.90 2.71 -23.76
C ASP A 524 4.35 3.04 -23.38
N LEU A 525 4.54 3.93 -22.41
CA LEU A 525 5.86 4.34 -21.96
C LEU A 525 6.67 3.16 -21.41
N PHE A 526 6.02 2.25 -20.68
CA PHE A 526 6.66 1.12 -20.01
C PHE A 526 6.44 -0.24 -20.67
N SER A 527 5.74 -0.28 -21.82
CA SER A 527 5.38 -1.52 -22.52
C SER A 527 4.61 -2.54 -21.65
N LEU A 528 3.69 -2.06 -20.81
CA LEU A 528 2.90 -2.84 -19.83
C LEU A 528 1.51 -3.25 -20.34
N TYR A 529 1.41 -3.56 -21.63
CA TYR A 529 0.15 -4.01 -22.24
C TYR A 529 -0.38 -5.27 -21.53
N ASN A 530 -1.63 -5.19 -21.04
CA ASN A 530 -2.43 -6.20 -20.31
C ASN A 530 -2.27 -6.25 -18.78
N GLU A 531 -1.73 -5.21 -18.15
CA GLU A 531 -1.62 -5.11 -16.69
C GLU A 531 -2.72 -4.21 -16.09
N ASP A 532 -3.16 -4.47 -14.85
CA ASP A 532 -4.30 -3.80 -14.22
C ASP A 532 -3.93 -2.46 -13.59
N ILE A 533 -3.40 -1.53 -14.39
CA ILE A 533 -2.99 -0.21 -13.91
C ILE A 533 -4.19 0.71 -13.63
N TYR A 534 -5.28 0.56 -14.41
CA TYR A 534 -6.45 1.44 -14.33
C TYR A 534 -7.11 1.47 -12.93
N PRO A 535 -7.45 0.33 -12.29
CA PRO A 535 -8.03 0.34 -10.94
C PRO A 535 -7.11 0.96 -9.87
N LEU A 536 -5.79 0.89 -10.11
CA LEU A 536 -4.79 1.41 -9.17
C LEU A 536 -4.82 2.94 -9.13
N LEU A 537 -5.15 3.62 -10.22
CA LEU A 537 -5.21 5.08 -10.25
C LEU A 537 -6.24 5.67 -9.28
N PHE A 538 -7.35 4.98 -9.01
CA PHE A 538 -8.37 5.48 -8.09
C PHE A 538 -8.10 5.14 -6.62
N THR A 539 -7.18 4.21 -6.39
CA THR A 539 -6.97 3.58 -5.08
C THR A 539 -5.56 3.82 -4.53
N HIS A 540 -4.62 4.25 -5.38
CA HIS A 540 -3.20 4.43 -5.06
C HIS A 540 -2.77 5.88 -5.31
N THR A 541 -1.76 6.32 -4.56
CA THR A 541 -1.02 7.57 -4.79
C THR A 541 -0.04 7.41 -5.96
N ILE A 542 0.62 8.49 -6.40
CA ILE A 542 1.59 8.41 -7.50
C ILE A 542 2.80 7.55 -7.10
N ASP A 543 3.28 7.69 -5.87
CA ASP A 543 4.34 6.82 -5.34
C ASP A 543 3.86 5.35 -5.31
N GLN A 544 2.58 5.17 -4.94
CA GLN A 544 1.79 3.94 -5.04
C GLN A 544 1.91 3.23 -6.39
N LEU A 545 1.61 4.01 -7.42
CA LEU A 545 1.52 3.58 -8.80
C LEU A 545 2.89 3.24 -9.39
N VAL A 546 3.90 4.08 -9.09
CA VAL A 546 5.29 3.91 -9.52
C VAL A 546 5.81 2.54 -9.08
N ASP A 547 5.60 2.19 -7.81
CA ASP A 547 6.05 0.90 -7.25
C ASP A 547 5.42 -0.31 -7.95
N VAL A 548 4.12 -0.23 -8.28
CA VAL A 548 3.42 -1.31 -8.99
C VAL A 548 3.89 -1.43 -10.44
N ILE A 549 4.08 -0.30 -11.14
CA ILE A 549 4.56 -0.27 -12.53
C ILE A 549 5.96 -0.85 -12.63
N ILE A 550 6.85 -0.53 -11.68
CA ILE A 550 8.19 -1.09 -11.65
C ILE A 550 8.16 -2.61 -11.45
N HIS A 551 7.33 -3.09 -10.52
CA HIS A 551 7.12 -4.52 -10.31
C HIS A 551 6.63 -5.24 -11.59
N MET A 552 5.71 -4.63 -12.35
CA MET A 552 5.22 -5.15 -13.63
C MET A 552 6.32 -5.20 -14.71
N ILE A 553 7.16 -4.17 -14.80
CA ILE A 553 8.31 -4.11 -15.74
C ILE A 553 9.31 -5.23 -15.44
N GLU A 554 9.56 -5.50 -14.16
CA GLU A 554 10.50 -6.53 -13.70
C GLU A 554 10.01 -7.95 -13.97
N ILE A 555 8.72 -8.20 -13.73
CA ILE A 555 8.08 -9.48 -14.09
C ILE A 555 8.23 -9.73 -15.60
N ARG A 556 8.03 -8.71 -16.44
CA ARG A 556 8.17 -8.83 -17.91
C ARG A 556 9.63 -9.10 -18.33
N LYS A 557 10.61 -8.47 -17.68
CA LYS A 557 12.05 -8.76 -17.88
C LYS A 557 12.40 -10.21 -17.52
N SER A 558 11.77 -10.79 -16.49
CA SER A 558 11.97 -12.19 -16.10
C SER A 558 11.33 -13.20 -17.09
N ASN A 559 10.17 -12.86 -17.65
CA ASN A 559 9.43 -13.71 -18.60
C ASN A 559 9.99 -13.68 -20.04
N ASN A 560 10.61 -12.58 -20.46
CA ASN A 560 11.20 -12.42 -21.79
C ASN A 560 12.48 -13.25 -22.05
N LYS A 561 12.97 -14.02 -21.07
CA LYS A 561 13.99 -15.07 -21.31
C LYS A 561 13.42 -16.33 -22.00
N LYS A 562 12.10 -16.42 -22.26
CA LYS A 562 11.48 -17.60 -22.91
C LYS A 562 10.63 -17.35 -24.17
N GLN A 563 10.54 -16.14 -24.71
CA GLN A 563 9.83 -15.92 -25.97
C GLN A 563 10.59 -14.96 -26.90
N ARG A 564 11.57 -15.52 -27.62
CA ARG A 564 12.02 -14.98 -28.91
C ARG A 564 11.36 -15.78 -30.02
N THR A 565 10.20 -15.34 -30.49
CA THR A 565 9.76 -15.54 -31.87
C THR A 565 8.69 -14.51 -32.22
N SER A 566 8.73 -14.07 -33.49
CA SER A 566 7.77 -13.24 -34.23
C SER A 566 7.65 -11.75 -33.90
N LYS A 567 8.52 -10.94 -34.51
CA LYS A 567 8.16 -9.60 -35.04
C LYS A 567 8.80 -9.42 -36.42
N ARG A 568 8.06 -9.81 -37.46
CA ARG A 568 8.20 -9.35 -38.84
C ARG A 568 6.78 -8.98 -39.25
N TYR A 569 6.47 -7.69 -39.31
CA TYR A 569 5.45 -7.07 -40.16
C TYR A 569 5.35 -5.59 -39.76
N VAL A 570 6.35 -4.81 -40.19
CA VAL A 570 6.17 -3.37 -40.42
C VAL A 570 6.87 -3.15 -41.75
N ASP A 571 6.08 -3.24 -42.82
CA ASP A 571 6.34 -2.67 -44.14
C ASP A 571 5.21 -3.13 -45.06
N ARG A 572 4.21 -2.26 -45.24
CA ARG A 572 3.30 -2.09 -46.39
C ARG A 572 1.92 -1.59 -45.93
N ILE A 573 1.77 -0.28 -45.84
CA ILE A 573 0.50 0.35 -46.21
C ILE A 573 0.81 1.18 -47.45
N LYS A 574 0.42 0.63 -48.61
CA LYS A 574 0.41 1.35 -49.87
C LYS A 574 -0.81 2.25 -49.89
N SER A 575 -0.59 3.48 -50.35
CA SER A 575 -1.58 4.43 -50.83
C SER A 575 -2.71 3.76 -51.61
N PHE A 576 -3.96 3.98 -51.17
CA PHE A 576 -5.16 3.76 -51.97
C PHE A 576 -5.82 5.13 -52.19
N ASP A 577 -5.46 5.77 -53.31
CA ASP A 577 -6.30 6.79 -53.92
C ASP A 577 -7.39 6.07 -54.71
N THR A 578 -8.63 6.16 -54.23
CA THR A 578 -9.79 5.82 -55.06
C THR A 578 -10.71 7.02 -55.06
N ILE A 579 -10.65 7.80 -56.14
CA ILE A 579 -11.54 8.92 -56.41
C ILE A 579 -12.92 8.35 -56.71
N VAL A 580 -13.87 8.58 -55.80
CA VAL A 580 -15.30 8.39 -56.05
C VAL A 580 -15.99 9.75 -55.93
N SER A 581 -16.84 10.03 -56.90
CA SER A 581 -17.49 11.32 -57.16
C SER A 581 -18.27 11.87 -55.95
N ILE A 582 -17.81 13.01 -55.45
CA ILE A 582 -18.42 13.82 -54.39
C ILE A 582 -19.75 14.39 -54.90
N SER A 583 -20.86 14.10 -54.22
CA SER A 583 -22.02 14.98 -54.24
C SER A 583 -21.66 16.22 -53.42
N ASN A 584 -21.67 17.39 -54.06
CA ASN A 584 -21.28 18.68 -53.49
C ASN A 584 -22.26 19.24 -52.42
N SER A 585 -22.88 18.40 -51.59
CA SER A 585 -23.72 18.87 -50.49
C SER A 585 -22.81 19.39 -49.37
N SER A 586 -22.87 20.68 -49.08
CA SER A 586 -22.29 21.26 -47.86
C SER A 586 -23.38 21.39 -46.80
N PHE A 587 -23.01 21.47 -45.52
CA PHE A 587 -23.95 21.71 -44.44
C PHE A 587 -23.66 23.06 -43.80
N ARG A 588 -24.68 23.69 -43.22
CA ARG A 588 -24.54 24.89 -42.38
C ARG A 588 -24.99 24.58 -40.96
N ILE A 589 -24.13 24.88 -40.00
CA ILE A 589 -24.45 24.78 -38.57
C ILE A 589 -24.55 26.20 -38.01
N GLU A 590 -25.64 26.47 -37.28
CA GLU A 590 -25.87 27.75 -36.62
C GLU A 590 -26.16 27.52 -35.14
N HIS A 591 -25.44 28.24 -34.28
CA HIS A 591 -25.72 28.28 -32.85
C HIS A 591 -27.06 29.02 -32.61
N LEU A 592 -28.02 28.35 -31.97
CA LEU A 592 -29.35 28.91 -31.71
C LEU A 592 -29.42 29.54 -30.33
N TRP A 593 -29.02 28.79 -29.31
CA TRP A 593 -29.04 29.23 -27.92
C TRP A 593 -28.11 28.42 -27.03
N SER A 594 -27.76 29.01 -25.89
CA SER A 594 -27.07 28.33 -24.78
C SER A 594 -27.80 28.58 -23.47
N TYR A 595 -27.61 27.70 -22.50
CA TYR A 595 -28.05 27.92 -21.12
C TYR A 595 -26.94 27.55 -20.13
N PHE A 596 -26.67 28.44 -19.17
CA PHE A 596 -25.62 28.27 -18.17
C PHE A 596 -26.06 27.31 -17.05
N MET A 597 -25.38 26.18 -16.92
CA MET A 597 -25.68 25.09 -15.99
C MET A 597 -24.81 25.10 -14.72
N GLU A 598 -24.13 26.21 -14.45
CA GLU A 598 -23.23 26.49 -13.32
C GLU A 598 -21.89 25.74 -13.30
N GLN A 599 -21.86 24.51 -13.80
CA GLN A 599 -20.66 23.68 -13.94
C GLN A 599 -20.76 22.81 -15.21
N CYS A 600 -19.71 22.02 -15.48
CA CYS A 600 -19.60 21.10 -16.60
C CYS A 600 -20.88 20.26 -16.82
N VAL A 601 -21.23 20.08 -18.09
CA VAL A 601 -22.41 19.32 -18.55
C VAL A 601 -21.92 18.10 -19.32
N ASP A 602 -21.53 17.05 -18.58
CA ASP A 602 -21.00 15.82 -19.18
C ASP A 602 -22.12 14.81 -19.51
N SER A 603 -23.28 14.90 -18.86
CA SER A 603 -24.45 14.08 -19.17
C SER A 603 -25.15 14.56 -20.45
N SER A 604 -25.51 13.62 -21.32
CA SER A 604 -26.25 13.88 -22.55
C SER A 604 -27.68 14.37 -22.26
N PRO A 605 -28.18 15.41 -22.94
CA PRO A 605 -29.57 15.87 -22.81
C PRO A 605 -30.60 14.78 -23.15
N LEU A 606 -31.73 14.76 -22.45
CA LEU A 606 -32.87 13.91 -22.81
C LEU A 606 -33.90 14.72 -23.60
N LEU A 607 -34.29 14.20 -24.77
CA LEU A 607 -35.39 14.73 -25.58
C LEU A 607 -36.66 13.91 -25.38
N ILE A 608 -37.78 14.60 -25.13
CA ILE A 608 -39.12 14.01 -25.03
C ILE A 608 -40.04 14.78 -25.97
N HIS A 609 -40.60 14.08 -26.96
CA HIS A 609 -41.64 14.63 -27.82
C HIS A 609 -43.00 14.41 -27.16
N LEU A 610 -43.72 15.50 -26.88
CA LEU A 610 -45.07 15.44 -26.36
C LEU A 610 -46.08 15.16 -27.49
N ASP A 611 -47.24 14.60 -27.15
CA ASP A 611 -48.27 14.11 -28.08
C ASP A 611 -48.69 15.12 -29.17
N ASP A 612 -48.60 16.42 -28.88
CA ASP A 612 -48.69 17.47 -29.88
C ASP A 612 -47.33 17.60 -30.59
N SER A 613 -47.22 17.01 -31.78
CA SER A 613 -46.02 16.75 -32.63
C SER A 613 -44.94 17.83 -32.78
N MET A 614 -45.14 19.02 -32.22
CA MET A 614 -44.25 20.16 -32.30
C MET A 614 -43.62 20.57 -30.96
N THR A 615 -44.10 20.07 -29.83
CA THR A 615 -43.58 20.43 -28.50
C THR A 615 -42.53 19.43 -28.03
N THR A 616 -41.30 19.91 -27.86
CA THR A 616 -40.19 19.11 -27.30
C THR A 616 -39.90 19.57 -25.88
N MET A 617 -39.89 18.64 -24.93
CA MET A 617 -39.25 18.85 -23.63
C MET A 617 -37.81 18.37 -23.68
N ILE A 618 -36.92 19.17 -23.09
CA ILE A 618 -35.49 18.90 -23.01
C ILE A 618 -35.12 18.85 -21.54
N ILE A 619 -34.52 17.77 -21.07
CA ILE A 619 -33.96 17.70 -19.72
C ILE A 619 -32.44 17.70 -19.81
N CYS A 620 -31.81 18.61 -19.05
CA CYS A 620 -30.36 18.70 -18.95
C CYS A 620 -29.95 18.65 -17.48
N THR A 621 -28.84 17.96 -17.24
CA THR A 621 -28.26 17.79 -15.91
C THR A 621 -26.79 18.20 -15.91
N SER A 622 -26.22 18.57 -14.76
CA SER A 622 -24.82 19.05 -14.71
C SER A 622 -24.09 18.67 -13.42
N HIS A 623 -22.79 18.95 -13.39
CA HIS A 623 -21.94 18.67 -12.24
C HIS A 623 -22.26 19.50 -10.99
N SER A 624 -23.02 20.59 -11.13
CA SER A 624 -23.46 21.40 -10.00
C SER A 624 -24.62 20.77 -9.22
N GLY A 625 -25.15 19.63 -9.71
CA GLY A 625 -26.38 19.01 -9.24
C GLY A 625 -27.64 19.70 -9.76
N LEU A 626 -27.52 20.52 -10.81
CA LEU A 626 -28.65 21.23 -11.41
C LEU A 626 -29.37 20.32 -12.41
N ILE A 627 -30.70 20.27 -12.30
CA ILE A 627 -31.61 19.60 -13.23
C ILE A 627 -32.55 20.66 -13.80
N ASN A 628 -32.46 20.89 -15.10
CA ASN A 628 -33.32 21.83 -15.79
C ASN A 628 -34.16 21.14 -16.85
N THR A 629 -35.46 21.43 -16.82
CA THR A 629 -36.38 21.01 -17.86
C THR A 629 -36.81 22.21 -18.67
N PHE A 630 -36.53 22.18 -19.97
CA PHE A 630 -36.91 23.19 -20.93
C PHE A 630 -38.10 22.70 -21.77
N VAL A 631 -38.93 23.62 -22.20
CA VAL A 631 -39.91 23.43 -23.26
C VAL A 631 -39.50 24.31 -24.43
N GLU A 632 -39.30 23.73 -25.60
CA GLU A 632 -39.03 24.49 -26.82
C GLU A 632 -40.22 25.38 -27.17
N ASN A 633 -39.96 26.65 -27.46
CA ASN A 633 -40.99 27.63 -27.83
C ASN A 633 -40.90 27.94 -29.33
N ILE A 634 -42.01 27.74 -30.03
CA ILE A 634 -42.10 27.86 -31.50
C ILE A 634 -42.43 29.29 -31.93
N GLU A 635 -43.13 30.04 -31.07
CA GLU A 635 -43.80 31.28 -31.44
C GLU A 635 -43.09 32.55 -30.92
N GLN A 636 -41.99 32.41 -30.18
CA GLN A 636 -41.32 33.53 -29.51
C GLN A 636 -39.87 33.69 -29.93
N LYS A 637 -39.31 34.91 -29.76
CA LYS A 637 -37.88 35.20 -29.96
C LYS A 637 -36.96 34.38 -29.04
N ASN A 638 -37.50 33.81 -27.96
CA ASN A 638 -36.79 32.92 -27.06
C ASN A 638 -37.01 31.48 -27.52
N TYR A 639 -35.94 30.81 -27.94
CA TYR A 639 -35.98 29.43 -28.46
C TYR A 639 -36.48 28.38 -27.44
N TYR A 640 -36.50 28.70 -26.14
CA TYR A 640 -36.96 27.81 -25.07
C TYR A 640 -37.58 28.60 -23.90
N SER A 641 -38.29 27.89 -23.03
CA SER A 641 -38.66 28.34 -21.68
C SER A 641 -38.32 27.27 -20.65
N ILE A 642 -37.92 27.70 -19.45
CA ILE A 642 -37.68 26.76 -18.33
C ILE A 642 -39.03 26.39 -17.74
N ARG A 643 -39.33 25.10 -17.73
CA ARG A 643 -40.54 24.56 -17.11
C ARG A 643 -40.38 24.46 -15.60
N TRP A 644 -39.27 23.86 -15.16
CA TRP A 644 -38.88 23.81 -13.76
C TRP A 644 -37.36 23.59 -13.68
N SER A 645 -36.82 23.95 -12.51
CA SER A 645 -35.42 23.79 -12.15
C SER A 645 -35.35 23.20 -10.76
N GLN A 646 -34.52 22.17 -10.58
CA GLN A 646 -34.32 21.52 -9.30
C GLN A 646 -32.82 21.36 -9.04
N ARG A 647 -32.43 21.49 -7.77
CA ARG A 647 -31.06 21.23 -7.34
C ARG A 647 -31.01 20.03 -6.41
N ILE A 648 -30.03 19.17 -6.66
CA ILE A 648 -29.66 18.04 -5.81
C ILE A 648 -28.26 18.25 -5.23
N ALA A 649 -27.90 17.47 -4.22
CA ALA A 649 -26.72 17.73 -3.41
C ALA A 649 -25.39 17.40 -4.10
N ASN A 650 -25.40 16.50 -5.09
CA ASN A 650 -24.19 15.99 -5.72
C ASN A 650 -24.25 16.11 -7.25
N ARG A 651 -23.07 15.98 -7.86
CA ARG A 651 -22.89 16.11 -9.31
C ARG A 651 -23.60 14.97 -10.08
N ILE A 652 -24.05 15.27 -11.29
CA ILE A 652 -24.76 14.31 -12.16
C ILE A 652 -23.91 14.07 -13.43
N GLU A 653 -23.59 12.81 -13.70
CA GLU A 653 -22.97 12.38 -14.98
C GLU A 653 -23.84 11.39 -15.75
N ALA A 654 -24.70 10.65 -15.06
CA ALA A 654 -25.62 9.72 -15.69
C ALA A 654 -26.65 10.49 -16.53
N ASN A 655 -26.95 9.99 -17.73
CA ASN A 655 -27.97 10.61 -18.58
C ASN A 655 -29.35 10.44 -17.93
N PRO A 656 -30.20 11.48 -17.91
CA PRO A 656 -31.57 11.35 -17.46
C PRO A 656 -32.37 10.44 -18.42
N ILE A 657 -33.36 9.72 -17.88
CA ILE A 657 -34.28 8.88 -18.68
C ILE A 657 -35.72 9.10 -18.24
N ALA A 658 -36.67 9.06 -19.17
CA ALA A 658 -38.11 9.20 -18.88
C ALA A 658 -38.84 7.86 -18.93
N SER A 659 -39.88 7.70 -18.11
CA SER A 659 -40.80 6.55 -18.17
C SER A 659 -41.49 6.46 -19.53
N SER A 660 -41.98 5.27 -19.89
CA SER A 660 -42.57 5.06 -21.23
C SER A 660 -43.86 5.88 -21.43
N ASP A 661 -44.56 6.20 -20.34
CA ASP A 661 -45.72 7.08 -20.32
C ASP A 661 -45.37 8.58 -20.29
N CYS A 662 -44.08 8.93 -20.24
CA CYS A 662 -43.59 10.30 -20.11
C CYS A 662 -44.20 11.07 -18.92
N GLU A 663 -44.49 10.40 -17.81
CA GLU A 663 -44.94 11.06 -16.58
C GLU A 663 -43.81 11.35 -15.59
N LEU A 664 -42.77 10.51 -15.58
CA LEU A 664 -41.63 10.61 -14.67
C LEU A 664 -40.31 10.73 -15.43
N VAL A 665 -39.36 11.45 -14.84
CA VAL A 665 -37.95 11.45 -15.23
C VAL A 665 -37.07 10.96 -14.09
N TYR A 666 -36.14 10.08 -14.41
CA TYR A 666 -35.19 9.51 -13.46
C TYR A 666 -33.82 10.13 -13.65
N VAL A 667 -33.25 10.57 -12.54
CA VAL A 667 -31.90 11.15 -12.48
C VAL A 667 -31.12 10.41 -11.41
N ALA A 668 -29.88 10.06 -11.73
CA ALA A 668 -28.98 9.39 -10.80
C ALA A 668 -27.71 10.23 -10.57
N ASP A 669 -27.21 10.24 -9.34
CA ASP A 669 -26.14 11.13 -8.92
C ASP A 669 -24.92 10.42 -8.30
N TYR A 670 -23.88 11.22 -8.08
CA TYR A 670 -22.62 10.79 -7.50
C TYR A 670 -22.69 10.33 -6.04
N SER A 671 -23.78 10.57 -5.33
CA SER A 671 -23.96 10.05 -3.97
C SER A 671 -24.57 8.65 -3.94
N GLY A 672 -24.86 8.10 -5.11
CA GLY A 672 -25.57 6.84 -5.26
C GLY A 672 -27.10 7.00 -5.18
N LEU A 673 -27.63 8.21 -5.32
CA LEU A 673 -29.07 8.43 -5.26
C LEU A 673 -29.67 8.33 -6.66
N ILE A 674 -30.72 7.53 -6.82
CA ILE A 674 -31.61 7.57 -7.99
C ILE A 674 -32.96 8.16 -7.56
N GLN A 675 -33.42 9.18 -8.28
CA GLN A 675 -34.61 9.94 -7.94
C GLN A 675 -35.57 9.99 -9.12
N ALA A 676 -36.85 9.76 -8.85
CA ALA A 676 -37.92 9.95 -9.80
C ALA A 676 -38.59 11.30 -9.56
N PHE A 677 -38.62 12.13 -10.60
CA PHE A 677 -39.29 13.42 -10.60
C PHE A 677 -40.53 13.35 -11.46
N ASP A 678 -41.63 13.93 -10.97
CA ASP A 678 -42.79 14.23 -11.80
C ASP A 678 -42.37 15.18 -12.92
N LEU A 679 -42.47 14.71 -14.17
CA LEU A 679 -41.96 15.43 -15.34
C LEU A 679 -42.63 16.80 -15.50
N LYS A 680 -43.88 16.94 -15.05
CA LYS A 680 -44.66 18.18 -15.18
C LYS A 680 -44.27 19.23 -14.15
N SER A 681 -43.97 18.86 -12.91
CA SER A 681 -43.81 19.78 -11.77
C SER A 681 -42.40 19.81 -11.17
N GLY A 682 -41.54 18.84 -11.49
CA GLY A 682 -40.21 18.70 -10.90
C GLY A 682 -40.23 18.21 -9.45
N ARG A 683 -41.37 17.75 -8.94
CA ARG A 683 -41.46 17.21 -7.57
C ARG A 683 -40.91 15.79 -7.53
N ILE A 684 -40.14 15.48 -6.49
CA ILE A 684 -39.67 14.12 -6.24
C ILE A 684 -40.88 13.25 -5.86
N VAL A 685 -41.09 12.17 -6.63
CA VAL A 685 -42.12 11.16 -6.37
C VAL A 685 -41.57 10.08 -5.45
N TRP A 686 -40.37 9.60 -5.73
CA TRP A 686 -39.64 8.67 -4.88
C TRP A 686 -38.14 8.82 -5.09
N GLN A 687 -37.36 8.28 -4.14
CA GLN A 687 -35.91 8.19 -4.25
C GLN A 687 -35.41 6.89 -3.63
N SER A 688 -34.32 6.36 -4.16
CA SER A 688 -33.67 5.12 -3.71
C SER A 688 -32.16 5.29 -3.75
N LYS A 689 -31.42 4.60 -2.88
CA LYS A 689 -29.99 4.83 -2.68
C LYS A 689 -29.17 3.53 -2.82
N THR A 690 -28.08 3.61 -3.58
CA THR A 690 -27.00 2.62 -3.69
C THR A 690 -25.88 2.93 -2.67
N ASN A 691 -24.89 2.04 -2.56
CA ASN A 691 -23.82 2.22 -1.56
C ASN A 691 -22.67 3.11 -2.07
N ASP A 692 -22.63 3.41 -3.36
CA ASP A 692 -21.61 4.24 -4.00
C ASP A 692 -22.19 4.95 -5.24
N GLN A 693 -21.39 5.83 -5.85
CA GLN A 693 -21.75 6.71 -6.97
C GLN A 693 -22.40 5.98 -8.16
N ILE A 694 -23.35 6.65 -8.82
CA ILE A 694 -23.96 6.20 -10.06
C ILE A 694 -23.50 7.14 -11.19
N LYS A 695 -22.68 6.60 -12.09
CA LYS A 695 -22.26 7.24 -13.35
C LYS A 695 -22.91 6.60 -14.58
N CYS A 696 -23.38 5.37 -14.42
CA CYS A 696 -24.11 4.62 -15.42
C CYS A 696 -25.42 5.32 -15.76
N SER A 697 -25.75 5.47 -17.04
CA SER A 697 -27.08 5.96 -17.41
C SER A 697 -28.12 4.88 -17.13
N PRO A 698 -29.21 5.17 -16.39
CA PRO A 698 -30.28 4.20 -16.16
C PRO A 698 -30.99 3.86 -17.48
N ILE A 699 -31.45 2.62 -17.60
CA ILE A 699 -32.34 2.19 -18.68
C ILE A 699 -33.72 1.84 -18.12
N ILE A 700 -34.74 1.96 -18.96
CA ILE A 700 -36.09 1.52 -18.65
C ILE A 700 -36.45 0.32 -19.51
N PHE A 701 -37.07 -0.65 -18.88
CA PHE A 701 -37.71 -1.78 -19.54
C PHE A 701 -39.19 -1.81 -19.15
N ALA A 702 -40.06 -1.85 -20.15
CA ALA A 702 -41.50 -1.95 -19.95
C ALA A 702 -42.01 -3.29 -20.48
N ASP A 703 -42.71 -4.05 -19.64
CA ASP A 703 -43.43 -5.25 -20.03
C ASP A 703 -44.83 -5.26 -19.41
N SER A 704 -45.83 -5.55 -20.23
CA SER A 704 -47.24 -5.53 -19.83
C SER A 704 -47.57 -6.45 -18.64
N SER A 705 -46.79 -7.51 -18.41
CA SER A 705 -47.02 -8.48 -17.34
C SER A 705 -46.27 -8.17 -16.04
N ILE A 706 -45.20 -7.36 -16.11
CA ILE A 706 -44.23 -7.17 -15.01
C ILE A 706 -44.15 -5.70 -14.56
N GLY A 707 -44.74 -4.80 -15.35
CA GLY A 707 -44.66 -3.35 -15.20
C GLY A 707 -43.34 -2.79 -15.72
N GLU A 708 -43.08 -1.53 -15.40
CA GLU A 708 -41.83 -0.87 -15.75
C GLU A 708 -40.74 -1.15 -14.71
N LEU A 709 -39.54 -1.44 -15.22
CA LEU A 709 -38.31 -1.67 -14.48
C LEU A 709 -37.29 -0.62 -14.84
N ILE A 710 -36.51 -0.19 -13.86
CA ILE A 710 -35.35 0.67 -14.06
C ILE A 710 -34.11 -0.14 -13.72
N LEU A 711 -33.14 -0.18 -14.64
CA LEU A 711 -31.87 -0.85 -14.41
C LEU A 711 -30.73 0.17 -14.44
N CYS A 712 -29.84 0.07 -13.46
CA CYS A 712 -28.65 0.92 -13.40
C CYS A 712 -27.53 0.23 -12.64
N GLY A 713 -26.30 0.46 -13.09
CA GLY A 713 -25.09 0.03 -12.38
C GLY A 713 -24.58 1.09 -11.41
N SER A 714 -23.92 0.66 -10.33
CA SER A 714 -23.24 1.54 -9.39
C SER A 714 -21.76 1.17 -9.27
N TYR A 715 -20.98 2.12 -8.76
CA TYR A 715 -19.58 1.88 -8.39
C TYR A 715 -19.43 0.96 -7.18
N ASP A 716 -20.53 0.67 -6.46
CA ASP A 716 -20.57 -0.32 -5.38
C ASP A 716 -20.54 -1.78 -5.86
N HIS A 717 -20.26 -1.96 -7.16
CA HIS A 717 -20.13 -3.23 -7.87
C HIS A 717 -21.45 -3.91 -8.21
N ASN A 718 -22.61 -3.31 -7.91
CA ASN A 718 -23.89 -3.94 -8.15
C ASN A 718 -24.63 -3.37 -9.37
N LEU A 719 -25.26 -4.29 -10.12
CA LEU A 719 -26.37 -3.98 -11.01
C LEU A 719 -27.66 -4.02 -10.20
N TYR A 720 -28.42 -2.92 -10.23
CA TYR A 720 -29.68 -2.78 -9.52
C TYR A 720 -30.86 -2.83 -10.49
N CYS A 721 -31.97 -3.40 -10.02
CA CYS A 721 -33.26 -3.33 -10.69
C CYS A 721 -34.31 -2.78 -9.73
N TRP A 722 -34.88 -1.63 -10.07
CA TRP A 722 -35.95 -1.00 -9.33
C TRP A 722 -37.29 -1.21 -10.03
N GLN A 723 -38.33 -1.38 -9.23
CA GLN A 723 -39.70 -1.18 -9.67
C GLN A 723 -39.94 0.32 -9.89
N GLN A 724 -40.34 0.67 -11.11
CA GLN A 724 -40.53 2.07 -11.50
C GLN A 724 -41.59 2.80 -10.66
N SER A 725 -42.67 2.11 -10.27
CA SER A 725 -43.83 2.74 -9.63
C SER A 725 -43.59 3.23 -8.21
N ASN A 726 -42.58 2.72 -7.51
CA ASN A 726 -42.34 3.03 -6.09
C ASN A 726 -40.86 3.10 -5.69
N GLY A 727 -39.92 2.86 -6.60
CA GLY A 727 -38.49 2.87 -6.29
C GLY A 727 -38.02 1.70 -5.42
N TYR A 728 -38.82 0.62 -5.31
CA TYR A 728 -38.44 -0.58 -4.58
C TYR A 728 -37.39 -1.39 -5.37
N ILE A 729 -36.28 -1.76 -4.72
CA ILE A 729 -35.25 -2.62 -5.32
C ILE A 729 -35.81 -4.04 -5.39
N ARG A 730 -36.13 -4.53 -6.60
CA ARG A 730 -36.56 -5.90 -6.84
C ARG A 730 -35.43 -6.89 -6.60
N TRP A 731 -34.26 -6.57 -7.13
CA TRP A 731 -33.03 -7.33 -6.92
C TRP A 731 -31.81 -6.43 -7.13
N LYS A 732 -30.68 -6.87 -6.58
CA LYS A 732 -29.35 -6.32 -6.83
C LYS A 732 -28.34 -7.45 -6.92
N ILE A 733 -27.36 -7.33 -7.81
CA ILE A 733 -26.40 -8.39 -8.11
C ILE A 733 -25.00 -7.79 -8.16
N ASP A 734 -24.06 -8.38 -7.41
CA ASP A 734 -22.64 -8.08 -7.54
C ASP A 734 -22.11 -8.60 -8.89
N VAL A 735 -21.57 -7.69 -9.70
CA VAL A 735 -20.96 -7.99 -10.99
C VAL A 735 -19.45 -8.02 -10.85
N ASN A 736 -18.97 -9.09 -10.20
CA ASN A 736 -17.54 -9.43 -10.12
C ASN A 736 -16.69 -8.37 -9.40
N GLN A 737 -17.22 -7.80 -8.31
CA GLN A 737 -16.54 -6.84 -7.43
C GLN A 737 -15.89 -5.67 -8.19
N SER A 738 -16.59 -5.17 -9.21
CA SER A 738 -16.09 -4.16 -10.13
C SER A 738 -17.09 -3.05 -10.40
N PRO A 739 -16.69 -1.76 -10.35
CA PRO A 739 -17.56 -0.65 -10.67
C PRO A 739 -18.20 -0.76 -12.06
N ILE A 740 -19.43 -0.29 -12.18
CA ILE A 740 -20.21 -0.30 -13.41
C ILE A 740 -20.35 1.13 -13.94
N PHE A 741 -19.79 1.38 -15.13
CA PHE A 741 -19.88 2.68 -15.81
C PHE A 741 -20.74 2.59 -17.07
N ALA A 742 -20.49 1.60 -17.93
CA ALA A 742 -21.26 1.39 -19.15
C ALA A 742 -22.73 1.11 -18.82
N SER A 743 -23.63 1.70 -19.60
CA SER A 743 -25.06 1.51 -19.38
C SER A 743 -25.44 0.04 -19.65
N PRO A 744 -26.30 -0.59 -18.84
CA PRO A 744 -26.80 -1.91 -19.15
C PRO A 744 -27.62 -1.87 -20.43
N ILE A 745 -27.83 -3.03 -21.04
CA ILE A 745 -28.73 -3.18 -22.17
C ILE A 745 -29.66 -4.37 -21.92
N VAL A 746 -30.87 -4.31 -22.46
CA VAL A 746 -31.83 -5.41 -22.37
C VAL A 746 -31.83 -6.20 -23.68
N TRP A 747 -31.80 -7.52 -23.56
CA TRP A 747 -31.85 -8.47 -24.66
C TRP A 747 -33.03 -9.44 -24.49
N TYR A 748 -33.76 -9.68 -25.58
CA TYR A 748 -34.80 -10.71 -25.62
C TYR A 748 -34.24 -11.98 -26.27
N ASP A 749 -34.15 -13.06 -25.49
CA ASP A 749 -33.84 -14.37 -26.01
C ASP A 749 -35.09 -14.99 -26.66
N GLN A 750 -35.13 -14.98 -27.99
CA GLN A 750 -36.24 -15.54 -28.75
C GLN A 750 -36.41 -17.06 -28.54
N LEU A 751 -35.32 -17.79 -28.30
CA LEU A 751 -35.36 -19.25 -28.10
C LEU A 751 -35.87 -19.59 -26.70
N GLY A 752 -35.42 -18.84 -25.70
CA GLY A 752 -35.80 -19.02 -24.31
C GLY A 752 -37.11 -18.34 -23.90
N ASN A 753 -37.65 -17.45 -24.75
CA ASN A 753 -38.78 -16.55 -24.46
C ASN A 753 -38.57 -15.80 -23.13
N LYS A 754 -37.39 -15.19 -22.97
CA LYS A 754 -36.96 -14.55 -21.72
C LYS A 754 -36.17 -13.27 -22.00
N TRP A 755 -36.31 -12.33 -21.08
CA TRP A 755 -35.55 -11.08 -21.09
C TRP A 755 -34.32 -11.17 -20.21
N PHE A 756 -33.23 -10.56 -20.66
CA PHE A 756 -31.96 -10.53 -19.96
C PHE A 756 -31.41 -9.10 -19.92
N ALA A 757 -30.79 -8.73 -18.81
CA ALA A 757 -29.95 -7.56 -18.68
C ALA A 757 -28.50 -7.96 -18.93
N VAL A 758 -27.81 -7.20 -19.79
CA VAL A 758 -26.38 -7.37 -20.07
C VAL A 758 -25.66 -6.13 -19.58
N VAL A 759 -24.58 -6.33 -18.85
CA VAL A 759 -23.83 -5.25 -18.19
C VAL A 759 -22.33 -5.46 -18.32
N CYS A 760 -21.61 -4.36 -18.49
CA CYS A 760 -20.16 -4.33 -18.59
C CYS A 760 -19.56 -3.53 -17.43
N THR A 761 -18.37 -3.93 -16.97
CA THR A 761 -17.72 -3.33 -15.79
C THR A 761 -16.34 -2.79 -16.12
N LEU A 762 -15.78 -2.01 -15.19
CA LEU A 762 -14.45 -1.42 -15.34
C LEU A 762 -13.28 -2.41 -15.17
N ASN A 763 -13.55 -3.69 -14.88
CA ASN A 763 -12.54 -4.77 -14.93
C ASN A 763 -12.79 -5.72 -16.11
N GLY A 764 -13.51 -5.29 -17.14
CA GLY A 764 -13.70 -6.10 -18.34
C GLY A 764 -14.65 -7.27 -18.18
N THR A 765 -15.37 -7.34 -17.05
CA THR A 765 -16.46 -8.31 -16.89
C THR A 765 -17.66 -7.90 -17.73
N ILE A 766 -18.19 -8.85 -18.50
CA ILE A 766 -19.45 -8.78 -19.22
C ILE A 766 -20.36 -9.85 -18.64
N GLY A 767 -21.43 -9.43 -17.97
CA GLY A 767 -22.39 -10.33 -17.34
C GLY A 767 -23.75 -10.28 -18.04
N CYS A 768 -24.41 -11.43 -18.15
CA CYS A 768 -25.77 -11.57 -18.64
C CYS A 768 -26.65 -12.20 -17.58
N TYR A 769 -27.69 -11.48 -17.18
CA TYR A 769 -28.53 -11.80 -16.03
C TYR A 769 -30.00 -11.81 -16.44
N HIS A 770 -30.75 -12.80 -15.98
CA HIS A 770 -32.18 -12.86 -16.24
C HIS A 770 -32.87 -11.64 -15.62
N LEU A 771 -33.70 -10.96 -16.40
CA LEU A 771 -34.19 -9.62 -16.07
C LEU A 771 -35.08 -9.60 -14.82
N ILE A 772 -35.79 -10.70 -14.54
CA ILE A 772 -36.85 -10.70 -13.53
C ILE A 772 -36.34 -11.03 -12.13
N ASP A 773 -35.38 -11.94 -12.04
CA ASP A 773 -34.87 -12.46 -10.76
C ASP A 773 -33.36 -12.27 -10.59
N GLY A 774 -32.68 -11.71 -11.59
CA GLY A 774 -31.25 -11.47 -11.54
C GLY A 774 -30.38 -12.71 -11.65
N GLN A 775 -30.92 -13.87 -12.02
CA GLN A 775 -30.11 -15.08 -12.13
C GLN A 775 -29.08 -14.95 -13.25
N GLN A 776 -27.81 -15.20 -12.94
CA GLN A 776 -26.74 -15.17 -13.93
C GLN A 776 -26.93 -16.29 -14.97
N ARG A 777 -27.02 -15.91 -16.25
CA ARG A 777 -27.00 -16.85 -17.37
C ARG A 777 -25.58 -17.25 -17.70
N TRP A 778 -24.73 -16.25 -17.92
CA TRP A 778 -23.30 -16.42 -18.18
C TRP A 778 -22.56 -15.15 -17.76
N LYS A 779 -21.25 -15.31 -17.59
CA LYS A 779 -20.32 -14.21 -17.29
C LYS A 779 -19.04 -14.46 -18.05
N TYR A 780 -18.53 -13.43 -18.71
CA TYR A 780 -17.27 -13.43 -19.43
C TYR A 780 -16.35 -12.38 -18.80
N ASN A 781 -15.11 -12.75 -18.48
CA ASN A 781 -14.11 -11.85 -17.90
C ASN A 781 -12.99 -11.63 -18.91
N HIS A 782 -12.88 -10.41 -19.45
CA HIS A 782 -11.86 -10.04 -20.42
C HIS A 782 -10.68 -9.33 -19.76
N SER A 783 -9.65 -10.10 -19.37
CA SER A 783 -8.29 -9.62 -19.05
C SER A 783 -8.22 -8.33 -18.21
N ASN A 784 -9.18 -8.13 -17.31
CA ASN A 784 -9.26 -7.01 -16.38
C ASN A 784 -9.19 -5.59 -17.02
N ARG A 785 -9.61 -5.46 -18.30
CA ARG A 785 -9.58 -4.18 -19.03
C ARG A 785 -10.89 -3.40 -18.94
N PRO A 786 -10.87 -2.10 -18.64
CA PRO A 786 -12.10 -1.32 -18.52
C PRO A 786 -13.00 -1.32 -19.76
N ILE A 787 -14.30 -1.41 -19.53
CA ILE A 787 -15.33 -1.21 -20.55
C ILE A 787 -16.12 0.04 -20.18
N PHE A 788 -15.85 1.13 -20.90
CA PHE A 788 -16.57 2.39 -20.79
C PHE A 788 -17.74 2.48 -21.76
N SER A 789 -17.51 1.96 -22.97
CA SER A 789 -18.47 2.03 -24.05
C SER A 789 -19.73 1.25 -23.67
N THR A 790 -20.89 1.89 -23.76
CA THR A 790 -22.17 1.18 -23.66
C THR A 790 -22.27 0.23 -24.86
N PRO A 791 -22.43 -1.10 -24.64
CA PRO A 791 -22.41 -2.08 -25.71
C PRO A 791 -23.67 -2.01 -26.59
N LYS A 792 -23.62 -2.61 -27.79
CA LYS A 792 -24.78 -2.68 -28.71
C LYS A 792 -25.12 -4.12 -29.09
N ILE A 793 -26.41 -4.38 -29.31
CA ILE A 793 -26.88 -5.69 -29.79
C ILE A 793 -27.05 -5.64 -31.30
N PHE A 794 -26.50 -6.63 -31.99
CA PHE A 794 -26.77 -6.91 -33.40
C PHE A 794 -26.85 -8.42 -33.65
N LYS A 795 -28.00 -8.91 -34.15
CA LYS A 795 -28.25 -10.34 -34.45
C LYS A 795 -27.90 -11.29 -33.29
N ASP A 796 -28.42 -11.03 -32.09
CA ASP A 796 -28.09 -11.77 -30.85
C ASP A 796 -26.60 -11.77 -30.47
N ASN A 797 -25.83 -10.82 -31.01
CA ASN A 797 -24.44 -10.62 -30.65
C ASN A 797 -24.27 -9.28 -29.97
N LEU A 798 -23.48 -9.28 -28.91
CA LEU A 798 -23.09 -8.12 -28.15
C LEU A 798 -21.79 -7.56 -28.73
N ILE A 799 -21.83 -6.34 -29.24
CA ILE A 799 -20.68 -5.59 -29.74
C ILE A 799 -20.16 -4.73 -28.60
N VAL A 800 -18.89 -4.92 -28.24
CA VAL A 800 -18.25 -4.26 -27.10
C VAL A 800 -16.92 -3.65 -27.51
N GLY A 801 -16.78 -2.34 -27.29
CA GLY A 801 -15.53 -1.62 -27.44
C GLY A 801 -14.79 -1.53 -26.11
N MET A 802 -13.49 -1.82 -26.12
CA MET A 802 -12.66 -1.92 -24.93
C MET A 802 -11.49 -0.93 -24.95
N THR A 803 -11.00 -0.54 -23.77
CA THR A 803 -9.88 0.42 -23.66
C THR A 803 -8.53 -0.17 -24.07
N ASP A 804 -8.41 -1.48 -24.24
CA ASP A 804 -7.22 -2.13 -24.79
C ASP A 804 -7.21 -2.15 -26.33
N SER A 805 -8.07 -1.33 -26.94
CA SER A 805 -8.22 -1.17 -28.39
C SER A 805 -8.82 -2.39 -29.11
N ARG A 806 -9.51 -3.27 -28.38
CA ARG A 806 -10.28 -4.37 -28.98
C ARG A 806 -11.74 -3.97 -29.18
N LEU A 807 -12.26 -4.30 -30.36
CA LEU A 807 -13.68 -4.44 -30.61
C LEU A 807 -14.01 -5.92 -30.67
N ILE A 808 -14.89 -6.39 -29.79
CA ILE A 808 -15.29 -7.80 -29.73
C ILE A 808 -16.77 -7.96 -30.02
N SER A 809 -17.12 -9.13 -30.55
CA SER A 809 -18.49 -9.61 -30.65
C SER A 809 -18.65 -10.88 -29.84
N ILE A 810 -19.61 -10.89 -28.94
CA ILE A 810 -19.92 -12.01 -28.05
C ILE A 810 -21.33 -12.51 -28.34
N SER A 811 -21.52 -13.81 -28.40
CA SER A 811 -22.86 -14.39 -28.50
C SER A 811 -23.64 -14.17 -27.20
N LEU A 812 -24.80 -13.53 -27.29
CA LEU A 812 -25.67 -13.32 -26.13
C LEU A 812 -26.27 -14.63 -25.59
N GLN A 813 -26.25 -15.69 -26.40
CA GLN A 813 -26.78 -16.98 -26.02
C GLN A 813 -25.91 -17.71 -24.98
N ASN A 814 -24.58 -17.59 -25.08
CA ASN A 814 -23.65 -18.40 -24.27
C ASN A 814 -22.40 -17.64 -23.76
N GLY A 815 -22.23 -16.36 -24.11
CA GLY A 815 -21.09 -15.57 -23.66
C GLY A 815 -19.77 -15.89 -24.36
N LEU A 816 -19.79 -16.63 -25.47
CA LEU A 816 -18.58 -16.94 -26.24
C LEU A 816 -18.24 -15.83 -27.24
N ILE A 817 -16.96 -15.51 -27.38
CA ILE A 817 -16.46 -14.61 -28.42
C ILE A 817 -16.68 -15.25 -29.79
N ILE A 818 -17.32 -14.49 -30.69
CA ILE A 818 -17.53 -14.85 -32.10
C ILE A 818 -16.36 -14.35 -32.93
N TRP A 819 -16.00 -13.08 -32.73
CA TRP A 819 -14.86 -12.47 -33.39
C TRP A 819 -14.28 -11.33 -32.55
N GLU A 820 -13.04 -10.99 -32.85
CA GLU A 820 -12.27 -9.91 -32.24
C GLU A 820 -11.54 -9.14 -33.35
N LEU A 821 -11.53 -7.82 -33.22
CA LEU A 821 -10.77 -6.87 -34.04
C LEU A 821 -9.87 -6.06 -33.11
N LEU A 822 -8.55 -6.20 -33.28
CA LEU A 822 -7.55 -5.41 -32.57
C LEU A 822 -7.20 -4.17 -33.40
N LEU A 823 -7.38 -2.99 -32.82
CA LEU A 823 -7.02 -1.70 -33.40
C LEU A 823 -5.73 -1.22 -32.73
N GLU A 824 -4.59 -1.21 -33.42
CA GLU A 824 -3.34 -0.83 -32.75
C GLU A 824 -3.38 0.63 -32.27
N LYS A 825 -3.25 0.85 -30.95
CA LYS A 825 -3.20 2.17 -30.28
C LYS A 825 -4.47 3.01 -30.47
N MET A 826 -5.63 2.38 -30.45
CA MET A 826 -6.92 3.06 -30.57
C MET A 826 -7.89 2.59 -29.46
N PRO A 827 -7.66 2.98 -28.19
CA PRO A 827 -8.57 2.66 -27.09
C PRO A 827 -10.00 3.13 -27.37
N ILE A 828 -11.00 2.30 -27.05
CA ILE A 828 -12.39 2.57 -27.38
C ILE A 828 -13.17 2.99 -26.12
N PHE A 829 -13.78 4.17 -26.18
CA PHE A 829 -14.64 4.72 -25.11
C PHE A 829 -16.02 5.10 -25.62
N SER A 830 -16.07 5.68 -26.82
CA SER A 830 -17.33 5.99 -27.51
C SER A 830 -18.13 4.71 -27.75
N SER A 831 -19.43 4.75 -27.51
CA SER A 831 -20.31 3.63 -27.80
C SER A 831 -20.35 3.31 -29.29
N PRO A 832 -20.34 2.02 -29.67
CA PRO A 832 -20.50 1.65 -31.08
C PRO A 832 -21.78 2.22 -31.67
N CYS A 833 -21.67 2.87 -32.82
CA CYS A 833 -22.80 3.32 -33.63
C CYS A 833 -23.00 2.34 -34.80
N LEU A 834 -24.19 1.74 -34.87
CA LEU A 834 -24.53 0.77 -35.92
C LEU A 834 -25.23 1.48 -37.09
N VAL A 835 -24.64 1.37 -38.28
CA VAL A 835 -25.20 1.91 -39.52
C VAL A 835 -25.60 0.75 -40.42
N LYS A 836 -26.88 0.67 -40.78
CA LYS A 836 -27.39 -0.29 -41.75
C LYS A 836 -27.64 0.43 -43.07
N GLN A 837 -26.97 0.01 -44.15
CA GLN A 837 -27.16 0.62 -45.47
C GLN A 837 -28.35 0.06 -46.25
N ASN A 838 -28.71 -1.20 -46.00
CA ASN A 838 -29.80 -1.89 -46.68
C ASN A 838 -30.54 -2.78 -45.67
N ASP A 839 -31.76 -3.20 -46.02
CA ASP A 839 -32.48 -4.26 -45.30
C ASP A 839 -31.77 -5.63 -45.40
N ASN A 840 -30.76 -5.75 -46.28
CA ASN A 840 -29.84 -6.87 -46.29
C ASN A 840 -28.91 -6.81 -45.08
N ASP A 841 -29.21 -7.70 -44.15
CA ASP A 841 -28.66 -7.86 -42.82
C ASP A 841 -27.13 -8.08 -42.74
N ASP A 842 -26.41 -8.28 -43.85
CA ASP A 842 -24.98 -8.61 -43.87
C ASP A 842 -24.03 -7.41 -44.07
N ASP A 843 -24.56 -6.19 -44.27
CA ASP A 843 -23.75 -4.97 -44.49
C ASP A 843 -23.87 -3.92 -43.37
N CYS A 844 -24.01 -4.38 -42.12
CA CYS A 844 -23.98 -3.46 -40.97
C CYS A 844 -22.55 -2.98 -40.70
N ARG A 845 -22.37 -1.66 -40.70
CA ARG A 845 -21.14 -0.98 -40.30
C ARG A 845 -21.20 -0.60 -38.83
N ILE A 846 -20.07 -0.76 -38.16
CA ILE A 846 -19.85 -0.38 -36.79
C ILE A 846 -18.88 0.81 -36.83
N ILE A 847 -19.38 1.96 -36.38
CA ILE A 847 -18.63 3.22 -36.30
C ILE A 847 -18.25 3.47 -34.84
N ILE A 848 -17.00 3.84 -34.59
CA ILE A 848 -16.46 4.01 -33.24
C ILE A 848 -15.53 5.21 -33.18
N GLY A 849 -15.73 6.07 -32.18
CA GLY A 849 -14.77 7.09 -31.78
C GLY A 849 -13.71 6.50 -30.83
N THR A 850 -12.45 6.92 -31.00
CA THR A 850 -11.34 6.36 -30.23
C THR A 850 -10.54 7.44 -29.52
N ASN A 851 -9.84 7.05 -28.46
CA ASN A 851 -8.82 7.85 -27.77
C ASN A 851 -7.46 7.81 -28.50
N GLY A 852 -7.43 7.35 -29.75
CA GLY A 852 -6.25 7.38 -30.62
C GLY A 852 -6.37 8.47 -31.69
N CYS A 853 -7.06 9.58 -31.39
CA CYS A 853 -7.40 10.65 -32.33
C CYS A 853 -7.93 10.13 -33.68
N SER A 854 -8.93 9.24 -33.62
CA SER A 854 -9.54 8.72 -34.84
C SER A 854 -10.97 8.23 -34.65
N ILE A 855 -11.69 8.24 -35.76
CA ILE A 855 -12.99 7.60 -35.95
C ILE A 855 -12.78 6.45 -36.92
N MET A 856 -13.25 5.26 -36.58
CA MET A 856 -13.05 4.05 -37.37
C MET A 856 -14.39 3.43 -37.75
N CYS A 857 -14.43 2.88 -38.95
CA CYS A 857 -15.51 2.02 -39.41
C CYS A 857 -15.01 0.60 -39.69
N THR A 858 -15.82 -0.39 -39.35
CA THR A 858 -15.64 -1.77 -39.79
C THR A 858 -16.99 -2.42 -40.08
N LYS A 859 -17.04 -3.41 -40.97
CA LYS A 859 -18.25 -4.24 -41.12
C LYS A 859 -18.36 -5.21 -39.96
N PHE A 860 -19.58 -5.59 -39.61
CA PHE A 860 -19.86 -6.50 -38.49
C PHE A 860 -19.03 -7.79 -38.50
N ASN A 861 -18.70 -8.38 -39.66
CA ASN A 861 -17.89 -9.61 -39.72
C ASN A 861 -16.44 -9.37 -40.21
N SER A 862 -16.03 -8.12 -40.39
CA SER A 862 -14.69 -7.80 -40.87
C SER A 862 -13.67 -7.86 -39.74
N LYS A 863 -12.51 -8.46 -40.01
CA LYS A 863 -11.35 -8.46 -39.10
C LYS A 863 -10.39 -7.31 -39.37
N GLN A 864 -10.81 -6.34 -40.19
CA GLN A 864 -10.04 -5.14 -40.50
C GLN A 864 -10.98 -3.93 -40.61
N PRO A 865 -10.48 -2.72 -40.29
CA PRO A 865 -11.23 -1.50 -40.54
C PRO A 865 -11.47 -1.30 -42.05
N GLU A 866 -12.65 -0.81 -42.42
CA GLU A 866 -12.94 -0.37 -43.79
C GLU A 866 -12.27 0.97 -44.08
N TRP A 867 -12.38 1.90 -43.14
CA TRP A 867 -11.76 3.21 -43.20
C TRP A 867 -11.48 3.73 -41.80
N ILE A 868 -10.52 4.65 -41.72
CA ILE A 868 -10.15 5.38 -40.51
C ILE A 868 -10.05 6.86 -40.87
N PHE A 869 -10.84 7.68 -40.19
CA PHE A 869 -10.78 9.13 -40.25
C PHE A 869 -9.93 9.63 -39.08
N LYS A 870 -8.90 10.43 -39.36
CA LYS A 870 -8.02 11.01 -38.33
C LYS A 870 -8.61 12.31 -37.82
N THR A 871 -8.69 12.44 -36.50
CA THR A 871 -9.14 13.65 -35.80
C THR A 871 -7.95 14.40 -35.19
N GLU A 872 -8.17 15.64 -34.75
CA GLU A 872 -7.14 16.44 -34.09
C GLU A 872 -7.05 16.14 -32.59
N SER A 873 -8.15 15.65 -32.00
CA SER A 873 -8.32 15.26 -30.61
C SER A 873 -9.10 13.94 -30.50
N ASN A 874 -9.19 13.42 -29.27
CA ASN A 874 -9.88 12.18 -28.92
C ASN A 874 -11.38 12.27 -29.21
N VAL A 875 -12.04 11.14 -29.41
CA VAL A 875 -13.50 11.09 -29.62
C VAL A 875 -14.13 10.25 -28.53
N TYR A 876 -14.55 10.90 -27.46
CA TYR A 876 -15.20 10.29 -26.30
C TYR A 876 -16.72 10.22 -26.44
N ALA A 877 -17.34 11.30 -26.94
CA ALA A 877 -18.76 11.38 -27.21
C ALA A 877 -19.22 10.29 -28.20
N ASP A 878 -20.46 9.83 -28.06
CA ASP A 878 -21.02 8.86 -29.00
C ASP A 878 -21.21 9.49 -30.37
N ILE A 879 -20.83 8.76 -31.41
CA ILE A 879 -21.11 9.16 -32.79
C ILE A 879 -22.57 8.83 -33.10
N ILE A 880 -23.31 9.77 -33.66
CA ILE A 880 -24.71 9.54 -34.03
C ILE A 880 -24.86 9.46 -35.55
N TYR A 881 -25.65 8.48 -36.01
CA TYR A 881 -26.03 8.37 -37.41
C TYR A 881 -27.32 9.15 -37.65
N LEU A 882 -27.21 10.21 -38.44
CA LEU A 882 -28.31 11.05 -38.87
C LEU A 882 -28.96 10.41 -40.10
N THR A 883 -29.97 9.58 -39.88
CA THR A 883 -30.65 8.82 -40.94
C THR A 883 -31.22 9.69 -42.05
N GLU A 884 -31.78 10.86 -41.72
CA GLU A 884 -32.35 11.80 -42.70
C GLU A 884 -31.31 12.30 -43.72
N PHE A 885 -30.07 12.52 -43.27
CA PHE A 885 -28.99 13.03 -44.11
C PHE A 885 -28.04 11.93 -44.58
N GLU A 886 -28.24 10.70 -44.10
CA GLU A 886 -27.30 9.59 -44.23
C GLU A 886 -25.86 9.99 -43.83
N ARG A 887 -25.71 10.82 -42.79
CA ARG A 887 -24.41 11.32 -42.29
C ARG A 887 -24.12 10.89 -40.87
N LEU A 888 -22.84 10.78 -40.54
CA LEU A 888 -22.39 10.63 -39.16
C LEU A 888 -22.10 12.02 -38.59
N LEU A 889 -22.70 12.35 -37.44
CA LEU A 889 -22.28 13.50 -36.63
C LEU A 889 -21.35 13.00 -35.54
N ALA A 890 -20.11 13.50 -35.58
CA ALA A 890 -19.10 13.22 -34.58
C ALA A 890 -18.57 14.55 -34.02
N ILE A 891 -18.27 14.58 -32.73
CA ILE A 891 -17.70 15.74 -32.07
C ILE A 891 -16.44 15.27 -31.36
N GLU A 892 -15.32 15.91 -31.68
CA GLU A 892 -14.05 15.71 -30.99
C GLU A 892 -14.10 16.28 -29.57
N THR A 893 -13.24 15.77 -28.70
CA THR A 893 -13.13 16.22 -27.31
C THR A 893 -12.74 17.68 -27.24
N ASN A 894 -11.93 18.21 -28.16
CA ASN A 894 -11.58 19.63 -28.26
C ASN A 894 -12.73 20.53 -28.79
N GLY A 895 -13.92 19.96 -29.03
CA GLY A 895 -15.10 20.68 -29.49
C GLY A 895 -15.28 20.74 -31.01
N LYS A 896 -14.37 20.20 -31.83
CA LYS A 896 -14.52 20.22 -33.30
C LYS A 896 -15.63 19.29 -33.78
N ILE A 897 -16.51 19.80 -34.63
CA ILE A 897 -17.66 19.07 -35.17
C ILE A 897 -17.32 18.53 -36.55
N HIS A 898 -17.67 17.26 -36.80
CA HIS A 898 -17.50 16.59 -38.08
C HIS A 898 -18.82 16.02 -38.57
N LEU A 899 -19.05 16.18 -39.87
CA LEU A 899 -20.03 15.40 -40.62
C LEU A 899 -19.28 14.47 -41.55
N LEU A 900 -19.41 13.17 -41.35
CA LEU A 900 -18.70 12.16 -42.14
C LEU A 900 -19.68 11.34 -42.98
N ASN A 901 -19.24 10.96 -44.17
CA ASN A 901 -19.91 9.93 -44.95
C ASN A 901 -19.66 8.55 -44.30
N PRO A 902 -20.71 7.79 -43.94
CA PRO A 902 -20.56 6.49 -43.29
C PRO A 902 -19.84 5.43 -44.15
N ASN A 903 -19.75 5.64 -45.46
CA ASN A 903 -19.29 4.62 -46.41
C ASN A 903 -17.77 4.64 -46.58
N ASP A 904 -17.19 5.82 -46.59
CA ASP A 904 -15.76 6.04 -46.88
C ASP A 904 -15.07 6.95 -45.84
N GLY A 905 -15.81 7.48 -44.86
CA GLY A 905 -15.28 8.36 -43.83
C GLY A 905 -14.92 9.75 -44.33
N GLN A 906 -15.29 10.13 -45.56
CA GLN A 906 -14.97 11.45 -46.07
C GLN A 906 -15.70 12.55 -45.27
N SER A 907 -14.95 13.57 -44.87
CA SER A 907 -15.50 14.74 -44.19
C SER A 907 -16.28 15.61 -45.17
N ILE A 908 -17.43 16.07 -44.72
CA ILE A 908 -18.32 16.94 -45.47
C ILE A 908 -18.11 18.37 -44.99
N PRO A 909 -17.99 19.36 -45.89
CA PRO A 909 -17.80 20.75 -45.50
C PRO A 909 -18.96 21.27 -44.63
N ILE A 910 -18.60 21.87 -43.50
CA ILE A 910 -19.50 22.59 -42.60
C ILE A 910 -19.22 24.09 -42.77
N ASN A 911 -20.29 24.85 -43.03
CA ASN A 911 -20.30 26.31 -43.05
C ASN A 911 -20.88 26.81 -41.72
N GLY A 912 -20.32 27.89 -41.17
CA GLY A 912 -20.84 28.48 -39.93
C GLY A 912 -20.14 27.92 -38.68
N PHE A 913 -20.91 27.51 -37.68
CA PHE A 913 -20.38 27.07 -36.39
C PHE A 913 -19.90 25.62 -36.45
N ASP A 914 -18.60 25.39 -36.34
CA ASP A 914 -18.00 24.05 -36.48
C ASP A 914 -17.16 23.64 -35.27
N HIS A 915 -17.03 24.48 -34.25
CA HIS A 915 -16.21 24.16 -33.08
C HIS A 915 -16.67 24.85 -31.78
N PHE A 916 -16.55 24.14 -30.65
CA PHE A 916 -16.69 24.67 -29.29
C PHE A 916 -15.32 25.02 -28.68
N ASN A 917 -15.25 26.12 -27.91
CA ASN A 917 -14.04 26.55 -27.20
C ASN A 917 -13.80 25.82 -25.86
N ALA A 918 -14.34 24.62 -25.69
CA ALA A 918 -14.22 23.83 -24.47
C ALA A 918 -14.41 22.35 -24.77
N GLU A 919 -14.10 21.52 -23.77
CA GLU A 919 -14.14 20.08 -23.94
C GLU A 919 -15.57 19.52 -24.01
N ILE A 920 -15.77 18.49 -24.85
CA ILE A 920 -17.05 17.81 -25.07
C ILE A 920 -16.96 16.34 -24.65
N PHE A 921 -17.76 15.98 -23.65
CA PHE A 921 -17.93 14.60 -23.15
C PHE A 921 -19.37 14.09 -23.30
N SER A 922 -20.35 14.99 -23.27
CA SER A 922 -21.75 14.71 -23.60
C SER A 922 -21.84 14.15 -25.02
N SER A 923 -22.65 13.13 -25.23
CA SER A 923 -23.02 12.68 -26.57
C SER A 923 -24.04 13.66 -27.18
N PRO A 924 -23.94 14.01 -28.48
CA PRO A 924 -24.93 14.85 -29.14
C PRO A 924 -26.28 14.15 -29.24
N VAL A 925 -27.36 14.90 -29.01
CA VAL A 925 -28.72 14.37 -29.14
C VAL A 925 -29.46 15.15 -30.23
N TYR A 926 -29.83 14.45 -31.31
CA TYR A 926 -30.44 15.04 -32.49
C TYR A 926 -31.97 15.04 -32.40
N ASN A 927 -32.57 16.22 -32.59
CA ASN A 927 -33.99 16.43 -32.75
C ASN A 927 -34.33 16.46 -34.25
N VAL A 928 -34.85 15.34 -34.77
CA VAL A 928 -35.21 15.18 -36.18
C VAL A 928 -36.26 16.21 -36.62
N ASN A 929 -37.28 16.47 -35.79
CA ASN A 929 -38.38 17.38 -36.13
C ASN A 929 -37.92 18.83 -36.33
N ARG A 930 -36.80 19.21 -35.70
CA ARG A 930 -36.25 20.57 -35.73
C ARG A 930 -34.98 20.70 -36.56
N LYS A 931 -34.38 19.57 -36.94
CA LYS A 931 -33.03 19.53 -37.50
C LYS A 931 -32.05 20.27 -36.61
N THR A 932 -32.17 20.05 -35.30
CA THR A 932 -31.26 20.61 -34.29
C THR A 932 -30.58 19.50 -33.53
N PHE A 933 -29.41 19.76 -32.97
CA PHE A 933 -28.81 18.88 -31.98
C PHE A 933 -28.44 19.67 -30.73
N LEU A 934 -28.55 18.98 -29.60
CA LEU A 934 -28.21 19.48 -28.28
C LEU A 934 -26.95 18.81 -27.79
N ILE A 935 -26.12 19.57 -27.09
CA ILE A 935 -24.84 19.09 -26.58
C ILE A 935 -24.50 19.79 -25.26
N GLY A 936 -24.12 19.01 -24.26
CA GLY A 936 -23.51 19.52 -23.03
C GLY A 936 -22.03 19.82 -23.23
N CYS A 937 -21.54 20.89 -22.61
CA CYS A 937 -20.17 21.36 -22.77
C CYS A 937 -19.52 21.68 -21.41
N ARG A 938 -18.20 21.50 -21.32
CA ARG A 938 -17.42 21.84 -20.12
C ARG A 938 -17.19 23.33 -19.92
N ASP A 939 -17.63 24.18 -20.85
CA ASP A 939 -17.76 25.64 -20.63
C ASP A 939 -18.90 26.00 -19.66
N SER A 940 -19.56 25.00 -19.07
CA SER A 940 -20.70 25.10 -18.16
C SER A 940 -22.02 25.47 -18.86
N TYR A 941 -22.12 25.28 -20.18
CA TYR A 941 -23.35 25.48 -20.93
C TYR A 941 -23.86 24.17 -21.54
N VAL A 942 -25.18 24.14 -21.74
CA VAL A 942 -25.77 23.30 -22.79
C VAL A 942 -26.05 24.18 -24.00
N HIS A 943 -25.72 23.69 -25.20
CA HIS A 943 -25.92 24.39 -26.46
C HIS A 943 -26.94 23.66 -27.34
N CYS A 944 -27.74 24.45 -28.06
CA CYS A 944 -28.59 23.97 -29.13
C CYS A 944 -28.14 24.58 -30.46
N LEU A 945 -27.93 23.74 -31.45
CA LEU A 945 -27.44 24.12 -32.76
C LEU A 945 -28.39 23.59 -33.83
N SER A 946 -28.61 24.37 -34.89
CA SER A 946 -29.31 23.89 -36.08
C SER A 946 -28.33 23.28 -37.06
N LEU A 947 -28.78 22.24 -37.77
CA LEU A 947 -28.07 21.57 -38.84
C LEU A 947 -28.93 21.60 -40.11
N LYS A 948 -28.47 22.33 -41.12
CA LYS A 948 -29.20 22.51 -42.39
C LYS A 948 -28.31 22.14 -43.57
N GLU A 949 -28.84 21.46 -44.56
CA GLU A 949 -28.14 21.31 -45.85
C GLU A 949 -28.06 22.69 -46.53
N SER A 950 -26.84 23.09 -46.94
CA SER A 950 -26.67 24.26 -47.81
C SER A 950 -26.85 23.82 -49.26
N VAL A 951 -27.78 24.50 -49.93
CA VAL A 951 -28.07 24.36 -51.37
C VAL A 951 -26.89 24.84 -52.21
#